data_AF-F6ZE51-F1
#
_entry.id   AF-F6ZE51-F1
#
_cell.length_a   1.000
_cell.length_b   1.000
_cell.length_c   1.000
_cell.angle_alpha   90.00
_cell.angle_beta   90.00
_cell.angle_gamma   90.00
#
_symmetry.space_group_name_H-M   'P 1'
#
loop_
_entity.id
_entity.type
_entity.pdbx_description
1 polymer ?
#
loop_
_entity_poly.entity_id
_entity_poly.type
_entity_poly.pdbx_seq_one_letter_code
_entity_poly.pdbx_strand_id
1 'polypeptide(L)'
;MKLLLVLLACIAATNAGYSYSYYCAHKFNVVPCTRYFTYNVYFKNCWCSSAYYSNVLKVYPGADCGKEGWTETPVSELTTELTNTLKDSLFKITKEMDDRKQSWLKYLDETIASYKESYKTYITKYYGYRIECAKTDEEKATLAKERDDKIKEYNEKLDASRNEALKKYNEAIAAKVAAVSEYHQKLIENATKCLTSRVEKIKEYKKTLALKVKSYVQKFLDYHVAVLKQKEEYYRQVLAKIYGSETWEKAKVDEVLVSYHRQELRVISKLGKEYTAKLATSMKQLITYYTCAYKCTLSNSCLRFYQRNYYSCSYKLGCWWRYTSSYRCVRACLNPFTYNWRKVTYKGLCKCDLTKVNKPVEDIVKDMTDKVNAIIAERQQIFNDLKLKWSNYHVDYIKAYTKIIEERHEFYIKYVTKKYSMHTGSYELTDEQKAEIAKLTAELKEKLRVAVAEYTAKLAALIQECIVSFNKRLADYKKLAFEYIESIKTKYNACLTTRASNIADYQKKLEKSRDAQRAALDKSLNDAKLAHMDAYDKLLAQFHPEALDEAVMAMRSCYSTKLVDYCSAILADFDTYWATTIPQLVQHYACHYKCGIRYCIPSYPCGTYFRWSYKLPSTQCYQLYYSCYRQYGCYYTK
;
A
#
# COMPACT_ATOMS: atom_id res chain seq x y z
N MET A 1 -23.67 -109.83 -88.01
CA MET A 1 -24.52 -109.64 -86.83
C MET A 1 -24.25 -108.35 -86.04
N LYS A 2 -23.01 -107.99 -85.68
CA LYS A 2 -22.75 -106.72 -84.94
C LYS A 2 -23.15 -105.44 -85.70
N LEU A 3 -22.93 -105.38 -87.02
CA LEU A 3 -23.40 -104.28 -87.88
C LEU A 3 -24.93 -104.17 -87.97
N LEU A 4 -25.63 -105.31 -87.86
CA LEU A 4 -27.10 -105.37 -87.92
C LEU A 4 -27.74 -104.86 -86.62
N LEU A 5 -27.10 -105.14 -85.48
CA LEU A 5 -27.48 -104.58 -84.17
C LEU A 5 -27.19 -103.08 -84.07
N VAL A 6 -26.08 -102.59 -84.65
CA VAL A 6 -25.81 -101.15 -84.72
C VAL A 6 -26.78 -100.45 -85.67
N LEU A 7 -27.12 -101.04 -86.82
CA LEU A 7 -28.15 -100.50 -87.72
C LEU A 7 -29.55 -100.52 -87.10
N LEU A 8 -29.92 -101.55 -86.33
CA LEU A 8 -31.19 -101.58 -85.59
C LEU A 8 -31.21 -100.56 -84.43
N ALA A 9 -30.09 -100.37 -83.75
CA ALA A 9 -29.95 -99.32 -82.73
C ALA A 9 -29.96 -97.92 -83.35
N CYS A 10 -29.38 -97.74 -84.54
CA CYS A 10 -29.44 -96.49 -85.30
C CYS A 10 -30.85 -96.24 -85.85
N ILE A 11 -31.59 -97.26 -86.31
CA ILE A 11 -33.00 -97.14 -86.71
C ILE A 11 -33.88 -96.79 -85.51
N ALA A 12 -33.64 -97.43 -84.35
CA ALA A 12 -34.33 -97.09 -83.10
C ALA A 12 -33.99 -95.66 -82.62
N ALA A 13 -32.76 -95.19 -82.85
CA ALA A 13 -32.33 -93.83 -82.53
C ALA A 13 -32.83 -92.77 -83.52
N THR A 14 -32.92 -93.08 -84.83
CA THR A 14 -33.56 -92.19 -85.82
C THR A 14 -35.07 -92.13 -85.65
N ASN A 15 -35.65 -93.17 -85.05
CA ASN A 15 -37.07 -93.24 -84.66
C ASN A 15 -37.38 -92.43 -83.39
N ALA A 16 -36.38 -91.82 -82.73
CA ALA A 16 -36.60 -90.87 -81.63
C ALA A 16 -37.22 -89.53 -82.09
N GLY A 17 -37.31 -89.29 -83.40
CA GLY A 17 -37.96 -88.12 -84.02
C GLY A 17 -39.44 -88.31 -84.36
N TYR A 18 -40.09 -89.37 -83.87
CA TYR A 18 -41.50 -89.59 -84.16
C TYR A 18 -42.40 -88.64 -83.37
N SER A 19 -43.36 -88.01 -84.06
CA SER A 19 -44.33 -87.08 -83.48
C SER A 19 -45.23 -87.77 -82.46
N TYR A 20 -45.81 -87.02 -81.53
CA TYR A 20 -46.77 -87.49 -80.52
C TYR A 20 -47.84 -88.43 -81.13
N SER A 21 -48.29 -88.13 -82.35
CA SER A 21 -49.24 -88.93 -83.12
C SER A 21 -48.77 -90.37 -83.43
N TYR A 22 -47.49 -90.61 -83.67
CA TYR A 22 -46.93 -91.94 -83.97
C TYR A 22 -46.96 -92.86 -82.74
N TYR A 23 -46.57 -92.33 -81.58
CA TYR A 23 -46.55 -93.11 -80.34
C TYR A 23 -47.96 -93.42 -79.84
N CYS A 24 -48.88 -92.45 -80.00
CA CYS A 24 -50.30 -92.72 -79.81
C CYS A 24 -50.71 -93.89 -80.70
N ALA A 25 -50.47 -93.86 -82.02
CA ALA A 25 -50.90 -94.91 -82.96
C ALA A 25 -50.48 -96.36 -82.60
N HIS A 26 -49.40 -96.54 -81.83
CA HIS A 26 -48.87 -97.85 -81.42
C HIS A 26 -49.18 -98.21 -79.95
N LYS A 27 -50.15 -97.51 -79.32
CA LYS A 27 -50.64 -97.73 -77.95
C LYS A 27 -49.61 -97.51 -76.83
N PHE A 28 -48.65 -96.61 -77.02
CA PHE A 28 -47.72 -96.27 -75.95
C PHE A 28 -48.32 -95.23 -74.99
N ASN A 29 -48.00 -95.37 -73.70
CA ASN A 29 -48.28 -94.34 -72.69
C ASN A 29 -47.31 -93.16 -72.87
N VAL A 30 -47.69 -92.17 -73.67
CA VAL A 30 -46.83 -91.01 -73.95
C VAL A 30 -46.90 -90.03 -72.79
N VAL A 31 -45.86 -89.90 -71.99
CA VAL A 31 -45.79 -88.90 -70.90
C VAL A 31 -45.20 -87.57 -71.40
N PRO A 32 -45.54 -86.42 -70.79
CA PRO A 32 -44.88 -85.16 -71.09
C PRO A 32 -43.37 -85.28 -70.89
N CYS A 33 -42.61 -84.62 -71.77
CA CYS A 33 -41.15 -84.53 -71.64
C CYS A 33 -40.75 -84.07 -70.22
N THR A 34 -39.70 -84.66 -69.66
CA THR A 34 -39.19 -84.35 -68.31
C THR A 34 -38.93 -82.86 -68.12
N ARG A 35 -38.60 -82.12 -69.19
CA ARG A 35 -38.43 -80.66 -69.20
C ARG A 35 -39.67 -79.89 -68.72
N TYR A 36 -40.89 -80.40 -68.95
CA TYR A 36 -42.11 -79.74 -68.45
C TYR A 36 -42.25 -79.82 -66.93
N PHE A 37 -41.70 -80.87 -66.31
CA PHE A 37 -41.67 -81.03 -64.85
C PHE A 37 -40.47 -80.34 -64.19
N THR A 38 -39.51 -79.83 -64.98
CA THR A 38 -38.39 -79.04 -64.44
C THR A 38 -38.87 -77.63 -64.08
N TYR A 39 -38.44 -77.17 -62.91
CA TYR A 39 -38.76 -75.84 -62.38
C TYR A 39 -37.47 -75.06 -62.11
N ASN A 40 -37.55 -73.74 -62.24
CA ASN A 40 -36.50 -72.83 -61.83
C ASN A 40 -37.06 -71.92 -60.74
N VAL A 41 -36.53 -72.05 -59.51
CA VAL A 41 -36.92 -71.18 -58.40
C VAL A 41 -36.40 -69.79 -58.69
N TYR A 42 -37.30 -68.82 -58.79
CA TYR A 42 -36.94 -67.42 -58.99
C TYR A 42 -36.24 -66.86 -57.77
N PHE A 43 -34.91 -66.95 -57.73
CA PHE A 43 -34.06 -66.46 -56.64
C PHE A 43 -33.10 -65.40 -57.15
N LYS A 44 -33.15 -64.20 -56.56
CA LYS A 44 -32.17 -63.15 -56.83
C LYS A 44 -31.09 -63.18 -55.76
N ASN A 45 -29.82 -63.37 -56.16
CA ASN A 45 -28.68 -63.33 -55.23
C ASN A 45 -28.59 -62.00 -54.45
N CYS A 46 -29.14 -60.90 -54.98
CA CYS A 46 -29.17 -59.62 -54.28
C CYS A 46 -30.02 -59.65 -52.99
N TRP A 47 -30.97 -60.57 -52.83
CA TRP A 47 -31.77 -60.73 -51.61
C TRP A 47 -30.95 -61.17 -50.39
N CYS A 48 -29.75 -61.70 -50.58
CA CYS A 48 -28.80 -62.01 -49.50
C CYS A 48 -27.62 -61.01 -49.48
N SER A 49 -27.84 -59.78 -49.95
CA SER A 49 -26.83 -58.73 -50.00
C SER A 49 -27.31 -57.46 -49.30
N SER A 50 -26.39 -56.77 -48.61
CA SER A 50 -26.67 -55.50 -47.93
C SER A 50 -27.06 -54.40 -48.91
N ALA A 51 -26.65 -54.50 -50.18
CA ALA A 51 -27.00 -53.53 -51.21
C ALA A 51 -28.52 -53.50 -51.49
N TYR A 52 -29.20 -54.64 -51.42
CA TYR A 52 -30.66 -54.68 -51.60
C TYR A 52 -31.41 -54.03 -50.43
N TYR A 53 -30.86 -54.12 -49.22
CA TYR A 53 -31.44 -53.54 -48.02
C TYR A 53 -30.95 -52.13 -47.71
N SER A 54 -30.23 -51.45 -48.60
CA SER A 54 -29.64 -50.13 -48.33
C SER A 54 -30.64 -49.08 -47.81
N ASN A 55 -31.89 -49.14 -48.27
CA ASN A 55 -32.96 -48.23 -47.82
C ASN A 55 -33.46 -48.51 -46.41
N VAL A 56 -33.31 -49.77 -45.96
CA VAL A 56 -33.63 -50.24 -44.61
C VAL A 56 -32.44 -50.01 -43.68
N LEU A 57 -31.23 -50.21 -44.20
CA LEU A 57 -29.96 -50.07 -43.51
C LEU A 57 -29.52 -48.61 -43.48
N LYS A 58 -30.10 -47.86 -42.54
CA LYS A 58 -29.80 -46.43 -42.32
C LYS A 58 -28.56 -46.23 -41.44
N VAL A 59 -28.06 -44.99 -41.40
CA VAL A 59 -27.04 -44.54 -40.44
C VAL A 59 -27.73 -43.97 -39.22
N TYR A 60 -27.32 -44.40 -38.03
CA TYR A 60 -27.82 -43.89 -36.76
C TYR A 60 -26.69 -43.23 -35.94
N PRO A 61 -26.89 -42.07 -35.31
CA PRO A 61 -28.09 -41.24 -35.40
C PRO A 61 -28.18 -40.53 -36.77
N GLY A 62 -29.41 -40.16 -37.16
CA GLY A 62 -29.71 -39.49 -38.43
C GLY A 62 -29.18 -38.05 -38.50
N ALA A 63 -29.53 -37.35 -39.58
CA ALA A 63 -29.09 -35.96 -39.82
C ALA A 63 -29.63 -34.95 -38.79
N ASP A 64 -30.65 -35.32 -38.01
CA ASP A 64 -31.27 -34.46 -37.00
C ASP A 64 -30.56 -34.50 -35.64
N CYS A 65 -29.53 -35.35 -35.49
CA CYS A 65 -28.77 -35.41 -34.24
C CYS A 65 -28.15 -34.05 -33.90
N GLY A 66 -28.41 -33.58 -32.68
CA GLY A 66 -27.86 -32.32 -32.16
C GLY A 66 -28.69 -31.09 -32.54
N LYS A 67 -29.83 -31.26 -33.22
CA LYS A 67 -30.89 -30.24 -33.30
C LYS A 67 -31.67 -30.18 -31.99
N GLU A 68 -32.28 -29.03 -31.72
CA GLU A 68 -33.07 -28.81 -30.51
C GLU A 68 -34.24 -29.80 -30.42
N GLY A 69 -34.45 -30.40 -29.25
CA GLY A 69 -35.49 -31.42 -29.02
C GLY A 69 -35.12 -32.86 -29.43
N TRP A 70 -33.95 -33.10 -30.02
CA TRP A 70 -33.53 -34.47 -30.36
C TRP A 70 -33.20 -35.30 -29.11
N THR A 71 -33.71 -36.52 -29.05
CA THR A 71 -33.43 -37.50 -27.99
C THR A 71 -32.97 -38.84 -28.59
N GLU A 72 -32.13 -39.55 -27.85
CA GLU A 72 -31.62 -40.85 -28.27
C GLU A 72 -32.74 -41.90 -28.16
N THR A 73 -33.13 -42.44 -29.30
CA THR A 73 -34.09 -43.54 -29.41
C THR A 73 -33.55 -44.80 -28.73
N PRO A 74 -34.34 -45.50 -27.90
CA PRO A 74 -33.95 -46.77 -27.31
C PRO A 74 -33.55 -47.82 -28.36
N VAL A 75 -32.54 -48.64 -28.03
CA VAL A 75 -32.05 -49.71 -28.91
C VAL A 75 -33.17 -50.70 -29.27
N SER A 76 -34.09 -50.97 -28.34
CA SER A 76 -35.25 -51.85 -28.55
C SER A 76 -36.19 -51.34 -29.65
N GLU A 77 -36.46 -50.05 -29.70
CA GLU A 77 -37.34 -49.44 -30.70
C GLU A 77 -36.72 -49.49 -32.10
N LEU A 78 -35.44 -49.13 -32.22
CA LEU A 78 -34.70 -49.20 -33.49
C LEU A 78 -34.58 -50.63 -34.02
N THR A 79 -34.37 -51.60 -33.12
CA THR A 79 -34.31 -53.03 -33.49
C THR A 79 -35.68 -53.54 -33.93
N THR A 80 -36.76 -53.05 -33.31
CA THR A 80 -38.14 -53.39 -33.68
C THR A 80 -38.49 -52.82 -35.06
N GLU A 81 -38.15 -51.57 -35.35
CA GLU A 81 -38.35 -50.94 -36.67
C GLU A 81 -37.62 -51.72 -37.77
N LEU A 82 -36.35 -52.07 -37.53
CA LEU A 82 -35.54 -52.87 -38.46
C LEU A 82 -36.17 -54.25 -38.68
N THR A 83 -36.61 -54.91 -37.62
CA THR A 83 -37.24 -56.23 -37.67
C THR A 83 -38.53 -56.20 -38.50
N ASN A 84 -39.39 -55.20 -38.28
CA ASN A 84 -40.65 -55.06 -39.02
C ASN A 84 -40.39 -54.80 -40.51
N THR A 85 -39.44 -53.93 -40.83
CA THR A 85 -39.11 -53.61 -42.23
C THR A 85 -38.50 -54.82 -42.98
N LEU A 86 -37.71 -55.63 -42.29
CA LEU A 86 -37.17 -56.88 -42.84
C LEU A 86 -38.25 -57.95 -43.02
N LYS A 87 -39.21 -58.06 -42.09
CA LYS A 87 -40.41 -58.92 -42.26
C LYS A 87 -41.22 -58.53 -43.50
N ASP A 88 -41.47 -57.23 -43.71
CA ASP A 88 -42.17 -56.74 -44.89
C ASP A 88 -41.41 -57.08 -46.19
N SER A 89 -40.08 -56.97 -46.14
CA SER A 89 -39.23 -57.33 -47.28
C SER A 89 -39.25 -58.84 -47.56
N LEU A 90 -39.23 -59.67 -46.52
CA LEU A 90 -39.36 -61.13 -46.63
C LEU A 90 -40.71 -61.51 -47.23
N PHE A 91 -41.79 -60.83 -46.81
CA PHE A 91 -43.13 -61.03 -47.36
C PHE A 91 -43.18 -60.72 -48.86
N LYS A 92 -42.60 -59.59 -49.30
CA LYS A 92 -42.51 -59.22 -50.72
C LYS A 92 -41.73 -60.24 -51.55
N ILE A 93 -40.59 -60.70 -51.04
CA ILE A 93 -39.76 -61.73 -51.70
C ILE A 93 -40.53 -63.04 -51.83
N THR A 94 -41.21 -63.47 -50.76
CA THR A 94 -41.99 -64.70 -50.74
C THR A 94 -43.16 -64.63 -51.72
N LYS A 95 -43.85 -63.48 -51.80
CA LYS A 95 -44.91 -63.24 -52.78
C LYS A 95 -44.40 -63.28 -54.22
N GLU A 96 -43.26 -62.64 -54.52
CA GLU A 96 -42.62 -62.71 -55.85
C GLU A 96 -42.30 -64.16 -56.26
N MET A 97 -41.84 -64.99 -55.32
CA MET A 97 -41.60 -66.41 -55.56
C MET A 97 -42.89 -67.19 -55.79
N ASP A 98 -43.95 -66.91 -55.01
CA ASP A 98 -45.23 -67.59 -55.12
C ASP A 98 -45.94 -67.26 -56.45
N ASP A 99 -45.95 -65.99 -56.87
CA ASP A 99 -46.55 -65.56 -58.14
C ASP A 99 -45.90 -66.30 -59.34
N ARG A 100 -44.58 -66.51 -59.29
CA ARG A 100 -43.83 -67.28 -60.30
C ARG A 100 -44.14 -68.77 -60.24
N LYS A 101 -44.30 -69.33 -59.04
CA LYS A 101 -44.76 -70.71 -58.85
C LYS A 101 -46.15 -70.90 -59.46
N GLN A 102 -47.10 -70.01 -59.19
CA GLN A 102 -48.46 -70.07 -59.75
C GLN A 102 -48.45 -70.00 -61.28
N SER A 103 -47.60 -69.14 -61.84
CA SER A 103 -47.44 -69.04 -63.30
C SER A 103 -46.91 -70.34 -63.91
N TRP A 104 -45.91 -70.97 -63.27
CA TRP A 104 -45.38 -72.27 -63.70
C TRP A 104 -46.41 -73.39 -63.53
N LEU A 105 -47.16 -73.40 -62.42
CA LEU A 105 -48.18 -74.40 -62.15
C LEU A 105 -49.31 -74.35 -63.19
N LYS A 106 -49.77 -73.15 -63.55
CA LYS A 106 -50.75 -72.96 -64.62
C LYS A 106 -50.26 -73.52 -65.96
N TYR A 107 -49.02 -73.23 -66.34
CA TYR A 107 -48.40 -73.78 -67.55
C TYR A 107 -48.29 -75.32 -67.51
N LEU A 108 -47.90 -75.87 -66.37
CA LEU A 108 -47.83 -77.31 -66.16
C LEU A 108 -49.22 -77.96 -66.26
N ASP A 109 -50.24 -77.34 -65.67
CA ASP A 109 -51.63 -77.81 -65.68
C ASP A 109 -52.23 -77.79 -67.10
N GLU A 110 -52.01 -76.72 -67.85
CA GLU A 110 -52.42 -76.60 -69.25
C GLU A 110 -51.73 -77.67 -70.13
N THR A 111 -50.43 -77.89 -69.90
CA THR A 111 -49.67 -78.92 -70.60
C THR A 111 -50.20 -80.31 -70.27
N ILE A 112 -50.39 -80.63 -68.99
CA ILE A 112 -50.95 -81.91 -68.54
C ILE A 112 -52.36 -82.12 -69.10
N ALA A 113 -53.22 -81.10 -69.07
CA ALA A 113 -54.57 -81.18 -69.62
C ALA A 113 -54.58 -81.48 -71.12
N SER A 114 -53.67 -80.87 -71.89
CA SER A 114 -53.53 -81.16 -73.33
C SER A 114 -53.12 -82.62 -73.61
N TYR A 115 -52.25 -83.20 -72.76
CA TYR A 115 -51.83 -84.60 -72.86
C TYR A 115 -52.95 -85.56 -72.43
N LYS A 116 -53.69 -85.24 -71.35
CA LYS A 116 -54.87 -86.00 -70.93
C LYS A 116 -55.93 -86.03 -72.03
N GLU A 117 -56.23 -84.90 -72.66
CA GLU A 117 -57.25 -84.81 -73.71
C GLU A 117 -56.80 -85.51 -75.00
N SER A 118 -55.53 -85.36 -75.39
CA SER A 118 -54.99 -86.04 -76.57
C SER A 118 -54.97 -87.56 -76.38
N TYR A 119 -54.61 -88.04 -75.19
CA TYR A 119 -54.63 -89.46 -74.84
C TYR A 119 -56.08 -90.00 -74.79
N LYS A 120 -57.01 -89.26 -74.17
CA LYS A 120 -58.43 -89.59 -74.13
C LYS A 120 -59.02 -89.71 -75.53
N THR A 121 -58.75 -88.74 -76.40
CA THR A 121 -59.21 -88.74 -77.80
C THR A 121 -58.68 -89.95 -78.55
N TYR A 122 -57.39 -90.26 -78.39
CA TYR A 122 -56.77 -91.41 -79.03
C TYR A 122 -57.36 -92.74 -78.54
N ILE A 123 -57.41 -92.97 -77.22
CA ILE A 123 -57.93 -94.20 -76.64
C ILE A 123 -59.41 -94.39 -76.95
N THR A 124 -60.19 -93.30 -76.97
CA THR A 124 -61.60 -93.34 -77.39
C THR A 124 -61.76 -93.76 -78.85
N LYS A 125 -60.95 -93.21 -79.76
CA LYS A 125 -60.96 -93.62 -81.18
C LYS A 125 -60.50 -95.07 -81.37
N TYR A 126 -59.48 -95.48 -80.62
CA TYR A 126 -58.93 -96.84 -80.68
C TYR A 126 -59.94 -97.90 -80.24
N TYR A 127 -60.65 -97.66 -79.13
CA TYR A 127 -61.70 -98.56 -78.65
C TYR A 127 -63.04 -98.36 -79.37
N GLY A 128 -63.29 -97.22 -80.03
CA GLY A 128 -64.54 -96.93 -80.76
C GLY A 128 -64.88 -97.98 -81.83
N TYR A 129 -63.95 -98.28 -82.73
CA TYR A 129 -64.13 -99.35 -83.73
C TYR A 129 -64.35 -100.73 -83.09
N ARG A 130 -63.66 -101.02 -81.98
CA ARG A 130 -63.76 -102.31 -81.28
C ARG A 130 -65.09 -102.48 -80.55
N ILE A 131 -65.64 -101.39 -80.00
CA ILE A 131 -66.95 -101.36 -79.36
C ILE A 131 -68.05 -101.47 -80.43
N GLU A 132 -67.90 -100.83 -81.59
CA GLU A 132 -68.86 -100.93 -82.71
C GLU A 132 -68.92 -102.34 -83.32
N CYS A 133 -67.79 -103.06 -83.40
CA CYS A 133 -67.72 -104.42 -83.96
C CYS A 133 -68.06 -105.55 -82.96
N ALA A 134 -68.32 -105.24 -81.69
CA ALA A 134 -68.67 -106.24 -80.68
C ALA A 134 -70.10 -106.79 -80.90
N LYS A 135 -70.27 -108.12 -80.82
CA LYS A 135 -71.52 -108.81 -81.18
C LYS A 135 -72.54 -108.88 -80.05
N THR A 136 -72.12 -108.65 -78.81
CA THR A 136 -72.96 -108.70 -77.61
C THR A 136 -72.85 -107.41 -76.80
N ASP A 137 -73.90 -107.05 -76.07
CA ASP A 137 -73.91 -105.84 -75.24
C ASP A 137 -72.96 -105.95 -74.02
N GLU A 138 -72.70 -107.18 -73.55
CA GLU A 138 -71.75 -107.47 -72.46
C GLU A 138 -70.29 -107.23 -72.87
N GLU A 139 -69.90 -107.61 -74.09
CA GLU A 139 -68.57 -107.32 -74.64
C GLU A 139 -68.35 -105.82 -74.85
N LYS A 140 -69.39 -105.10 -75.29
CA LYS A 140 -69.34 -103.63 -75.42
C LYS A 140 -69.10 -102.95 -74.08
N ALA A 141 -69.80 -103.39 -73.03
CA ALA A 141 -69.63 -102.86 -71.68
C ALA A 141 -68.22 -103.12 -71.12
N THR A 142 -67.66 -104.31 -71.40
CA THR A 142 -66.31 -104.69 -70.95
C THR A 142 -65.23 -103.84 -71.63
N LEU A 143 -65.32 -103.65 -72.95
CA LEU A 143 -64.38 -102.80 -73.71
C LEU A 143 -64.49 -101.31 -73.36
N ALA A 144 -65.70 -100.83 -73.06
CA ALA A 144 -65.90 -99.46 -72.57
C ALA A 144 -65.26 -99.25 -71.19
N LYS A 145 -65.38 -100.24 -70.29
CA LYS A 145 -64.75 -100.21 -68.97
C LYS A 145 -63.22 -100.22 -69.07
N GLU A 146 -62.63 -101.08 -69.92
CA GLU A 146 -61.18 -101.09 -70.15
C GLU A 146 -60.64 -99.76 -70.71
N ARG A 147 -61.40 -99.12 -71.61
CA ARG A 147 -61.08 -97.79 -72.14
C ARG A 147 -61.01 -96.77 -71.00
N ASP A 148 -62.04 -96.73 -70.17
CA ASP A 148 -62.17 -95.75 -69.09
C ASP A 148 -61.14 -95.99 -67.97
N ASP A 149 -60.86 -97.26 -67.63
CA ASP A 149 -59.82 -97.64 -66.67
C ASP A 149 -58.42 -97.21 -67.16
N LYS A 150 -58.12 -97.37 -68.45
CA LYS A 150 -56.84 -96.90 -69.03
C LYS A 150 -56.71 -95.38 -69.07
N ILE A 151 -57.80 -94.67 -69.34
CA ILE A 151 -57.81 -93.19 -69.27
C ILE A 151 -57.60 -92.76 -67.81
N LYS A 152 -58.24 -93.42 -66.86
CA LYS A 152 -58.12 -93.15 -65.43
C LYS A 152 -56.68 -93.38 -64.93
N GLU A 153 -56.08 -94.52 -65.24
CA GLU A 153 -54.70 -94.87 -64.83
C GLU A 153 -53.68 -93.86 -65.37
N TYR A 154 -53.84 -93.42 -66.62
CA TYR A 154 -52.96 -92.41 -67.22
C TYR A 154 -53.14 -91.03 -66.57
N ASN A 155 -54.37 -90.62 -66.28
CA ASN A 155 -54.65 -89.38 -65.57
C ASN A 155 -54.02 -89.38 -64.16
N GLU A 156 -54.18 -90.48 -63.41
CA GLU A 156 -53.60 -90.66 -62.07
C GLU A 156 -52.06 -90.60 -62.09
N LYS A 157 -51.42 -91.19 -63.10
CA LYS A 157 -49.95 -91.12 -63.28
C LYS A 157 -49.46 -89.69 -63.55
N LEU A 158 -50.19 -88.92 -64.36
CA LEU A 158 -49.85 -87.52 -64.61
C LEU A 158 -50.11 -86.63 -63.38
N ASP A 159 -51.19 -86.87 -62.64
CA ASP A 159 -51.50 -86.15 -61.41
C ASP A 159 -50.49 -86.45 -60.29
N ALA A 160 -50.03 -87.70 -60.17
CA ALA A 160 -48.95 -88.06 -59.26
C ALA A 160 -47.64 -87.33 -59.61
N SER A 161 -47.27 -87.31 -60.89
CA SER A 161 -46.05 -86.63 -61.38
C SER A 161 -46.11 -85.11 -61.16
N ARG A 162 -47.29 -84.51 -61.37
CA ARG A 162 -47.57 -83.10 -61.07
C ARG A 162 -47.37 -82.79 -59.59
N ASN A 163 -47.98 -83.60 -58.72
CA ASN A 163 -47.93 -83.40 -57.27
C ASN A 163 -46.51 -83.57 -56.72
N GLU A 164 -45.73 -84.51 -57.26
CA GLU A 164 -44.32 -84.67 -56.90
C GLU A 164 -43.48 -83.45 -57.33
N ALA A 165 -43.67 -82.94 -58.55
CA ALA A 165 -42.98 -81.75 -59.02
C ALA A 165 -43.34 -80.50 -58.19
N LEU A 166 -44.62 -80.33 -57.84
CA LEU A 166 -45.10 -79.26 -56.96
C LEU A 166 -44.49 -79.36 -55.55
N LYS A 167 -44.40 -80.58 -54.99
CA LYS A 167 -43.77 -80.82 -53.68
C LYS A 167 -42.30 -80.38 -53.71
N LYS A 168 -41.54 -80.83 -54.71
CA LYS A 168 -40.11 -80.49 -54.88
C LYS A 168 -39.89 -78.98 -55.09
N TYR A 169 -40.78 -78.30 -55.81
CA TYR A 169 -40.74 -76.83 -55.96
C TYR A 169 -40.99 -76.16 -54.59
N ASN A 170 -42.03 -76.56 -53.85
CA ASN A 170 -42.32 -75.98 -52.53
C ASN A 170 -41.14 -76.15 -51.55
N GLU A 171 -40.50 -77.31 -51.52
CA GLU A 171 -39.30 -77.56 -50.71
C GLU A 171 -38.14 -76.62 -51.11
N ALA A 172 -37.93 -76.41 -52.41
CA ALA A 172 -36.88 -75.52 -52.90
C ALA A 172 -37.17 -74.02 -52.62
N ILE A 173 -38.42 -73.58 -52.70
CA ILE A 173 -38.84 -72.22 -52.27
C ILE A 173 -38.58 -72.07 -50.77
N ALA A 174 -39.02 -73.03 -49.95
CA ALA A 174 -38.83 -72.99 -48.50
C ALA A 174 -37.35 -72.87 -48.11
N ALA A 175 -36.46 -73.63 -48.78
CA ALA A 175 -35.02 -73.52 -48.56
C ALA A 175 -34.45 -72.14 -48.91
N LYS A 176 -34.93 -71.50 -49.98
CA LYS A 176 -34.49 -70.14 -50.35
C LYS A 176 -35.04 -69.07 -49.43
N VAL A 177 -36.30 -69.19 -48.99
CA VAL A 177 -36.89 -68.30 -47.98
C VAL A 177 -36.14 -68.41 -46.66
N ALA A 178 -35.75 -69.61 -46.24
CA ALA A 178 -34.92 -69.83 -45.05
C ALA A 178 -33.56 -69.13 -45.15
N ALA A 179 -32.89 -69.19 -46.31
CA ALA A 179 -31.61 -68.50 -46.52
C ALA A 179 -31.72 -66.96 -46.42
N VAL A 180 -32.82 -66.38 -46.92
CA VAL A 180 -33.09 -64.93 -46.78
C VAL A 180 -33.40 -64.58 -45.32
N SER A 181 -34.18 -65.40 -44.63
CA SER A 181 -34.51 -65.22 -43.21
C SER A 181 -33.26 -65.27 -42.30
N GLU A 182 -32.36 -66.23 -42.52
CA GLU A 182 -31.10 -66.33 -41.78
C GLU A 182 -30.22 -65.09 -42.01
N TYR A 183 -30.21 -64.55 -43.23
CA TYR A 183 -29.51 -63.31 -43.54
C TYR A 183 -30.14 -62.10 -42.82
N HIS A 184 -31.48 -62.01 -42.74
CA HIS A 184 -32.17 -60.97 -41.97
C HIS A 184 -31.82 -61.04 -40.49
N GLN A 185 -31.77 -62.24 -39.92
CA GLN A 185 -31.37 -62.42 -38.52
C GLN A 185 -29.94 -61.92 -38.27
N LYS A 186 -28.99 -62.24 -39.15
CA LYS A 186 -27.61 -61.71 -39.07
C LYS A 186 -27.55 -60.19 -39.17
N LEU A 187 -28.39 -59.57 -40.00
CA LEU A 187 -28.49 -58.10 -40.06
C LEU A 187 -28.98 -57.50 -38.73
N ILE A 188 -30.00 -58.10 -38.11
CA ILE A 188 -30.55 -57.65 -36.82
C ILE A 188 -29.53 -57.81 -35.69
N GLU A 189 -28.83 -58.95 -35.62
CA GLU A 189 -27.79 -59.20 -34.62
C GLU A 189 -26.63 -58.19 -34.73
N ASN A 190 -26.16 -57.94 -35.95
CA ASN A 190 -25.10 -56.96 -36.21
C ASN A 190 -25.54 -55.53 -35.87
N ALA A 191 -26.79 -55.16 -36.20
CA ALA A 191 -27.37 -53.87 -35.84
C ALA A 191 -27.43 -53.68 -34.32
N THR A 192 -27.95 -54.69 -33.61
CA THR A 192 -28.07 -54.68 -32.14
C THR A 192 -26.70 -54.54 -31.49
N LYS A 193 -25.71 -55.34 -31.93
CA LYS A 193 -24.34 -55.27 -31.41
C LYS A 193 -23.72 -53.89 -31.60
N CYS A 194 -23.94 -53.26 -32.75
CA CYS A 194 -23.44 -51.92 -33.06
C CYS A 194 -24.08 -50.84 -32.18
N LEU A 195 -25.41 -50.88 -32.01
CA LEU A 195 -26.16 -49.95 -31.16
C LEU A 195 -25.79 -50.09 -29.68
N THR A 196 -25.68 -51.31 -29.16
CA THR A 196 -25.27 -51.56 -27.76
C THR A 196 -23.83 -51.08 -27.51
N SER A 197 -22.91 -51.36 -28.42
CA SER A 197 -21.51 -50.90 -28.31
C SER A 197 -21.42 -49.37 -28.29
N ARG A 198 -22.27 -48.69 -29.07
CA ARG A 198 -22.39 -47.22 -29.06
C ARG A 198 -22.83 -46.69 -27.70
N VAL A 199 -23.88 -47.27 -27.11
CA VAL A 199 -24.40 -46.85 -25.79
C VAL A 199 -23.30 -46.94 -24.73
N GLU A 200 -22.57 -48.06 -24.70
CA GLU A 200 -21.46 -48.23 -23.74
C GLU A 200 -20.32 -47.24 -23.99
N LYS A 201 -19.94 -46.98 -25.25
CA LYS A 201 -18.89 -46.01 -25.58
C LYS A 201 -19.27 -44.58 -25.19
N ILE A 202 -20.53 -44.18 -25.35
CA ILE A 202 -21.01 -42.87 -24.88
C ILE A 202 -20.97 -42.80 -23.35
N LYS A 203 -21.39 -43.87 -22.67
CA LYS A 203 -21.38 -43.95 -21.20
C LYS A 203 -19.95 -43.86 -20.64
N GLU A 204 -19.01 -44.57 -21.24
CA GLU A 204 -17.58 -44.52 -20.92
C GLU A 204 -17.00 -43.10 -21.12
N TYR A 205 -17.35 -42.45 -22.24
CA TYR A 205 -16.93 -41.08 -22.53
C TYR A 205 -17.49 -40.08 -21.51
N LYS A 206 -18.80 -40.16 -21.19
CA LYS A 206 -19.45 -39.33 -20.15
C LYS A 206 -18.74 -39.46 -18.81
N LYS A 207 -18.42 -40.71 -18.39
CA LYS A 207 -17.70 -40.99 -17.14
C LYS A 207 -16.29 -40.38 -17.14
N THR A 208 -15.53 -40.59 -18.22
CA THR A 208 -14.17 -40.08 -18.37
C THR A 208 -14.12 -38.56 -18.36
N LEU A 209 -15.06 -37.91 -19.07
CA LEU A 209 -15.17 -36.46 -19.11
C LEU A 209 -15.56 -35.88 -17.74
N ALA A 210 -16.49 -36.52 -17.02
CA ALA A 210 -16.86 -36.11 -15.66
C ALA A 210 -15.67 -36.15 -14.69
N LEU A 211 -14.84 -37.20 -14.77
CA LEU A 211 -13.61 -37.30 -13.97
C LEU A 211 -12.59 -36.21 -14.31
N LYS A 212 -12.42 -35.90 -15.61
CA LYS A 212 -11.55 -34.79 -16.05
C LYS A 212 -12.03 -33.43 -15.53
N VAL A 213 -13.33 -33.15 -15.62
CA VAL A 213 -13.93 -31.91 -15.11
C VAL A 213 -13.69 -31.78 -13.60
N LYS A 214 -13.93 -32.85 -12.82
CA LYS A 214 -13.61 -32.85 -11.38
C LYS A 214 -12.14 -32.54 -11.12
N SER A 215 -11.22 -33.15 -11.87
CA SER A 215 -9.78 -32.88 -11.74
C SER A 215 -9.43 -31.43 -12.06
N TYR A 216 -10.05 -30.81 -13.07
CA TYR A 216 -9.82 -29.40 -13.40
C TYR A 216 -10.34 -28.45 -12.32
N VAL A 217 -11.54 -28.70 -11.77
CA VAL A 217 -12.06 -27.91 -10.64
C VAL A 217 -11.13 -28.02 -9.44
N GLN A 218 -10.65 -29.22 -9.12
CA GLN A 218 -9.72 -29.41 -8.00
C GLN A 218 -8.41 -28.62 -8.22
N LYS A 219 -7.77 -28.76 -9.38
CA LYS A 219 -6.55 -28.03 -9.72
C LYS A 219 -6.75 -26.51 -9.68
N PHE A 220 -7.91 -26.03 -10.12
CA PHE A 220 -8.28 -24.62 -10.04
C PHE A 220 -8.34 -24.14 -8.59
N LEU A 221 -9.02 -24.88 -7.71
CA LEU A 221 -9.13 -24.55 -6.29
C LEU A 221 -7.76 -24.60 -5.60
N ASP A 222 -6.99 -25.65 -5.82
CA ASP A 222 -5.65 -25.83 -5.24
C ASP A 222 -4.71 -24.68 -5.61
N TYR A 223 -4.74 -24.24 -6.87
CA TYR A 223 -3.96 -23.10 -7.33
C TYR A 223 -4.35 -21.80 -6.62
N HIS A 224 -5.65 -21.51 -6.46
CA HIS A 224 -6.09 -20.31 -5.76
C HIS A 224 -5.78 -20.36 -4.26
N VAL A 225 -5.86 -21.53 -3.63
CA VAL A 225 -5.45 -21.73 -2.23
C VAL A 225 -3.94 -21.52 -2.07
N ALA A 226 -3.12 -21.98 -3.03
CA ALA A 226 -1.68 -21.72 -3.02
C ALA A 226 -1.37 -20.21 -3.16
N VAL A 227 -2.10 -19.50 -4.03
CA VAL A 227 -1.99 -18.04 -4.16
C VAL A 227 -2.43 -17.33 -2.88
N LEU A 228 -3.50 -17.78 -2.23
CA LEU A 228 -3.95 -17.25 -0.94
C LEU A 228 -2.84 -17.33 0.12
N LYS A 229 -2.17 -18.49 0.24
CA LYS A 229 -1.02 -18.64 1.17
C LYS A 229 0.10 -17.63 0.89
N GLN A 230 0.40 -17.37 -0.38
CA GLN A 230 1.39 -16.35 -0.75
C GLN A 230 0.94 -14.93 -0.39
N LYS A 231 -0.35 -14.61 -0.57
CA LYS A 231 -0.91 -13.31 -0.17
C LYS A 231 -0.90 -13.14 1.36
N GLU A 232 -1.19 -14.18 2.12
CA GLU A 232 -1.14 -14.18 3.59
C GLU A 232 0.27 -13.93 4.12
N GLU A 233 1.26 -14.62 3.55
CA GLU A 233 2.68 -14.40 3.86
C GLU A 233 3.06 -12.95 3.59
N TYR A 234 2.64 -12.40 2.45
CA TYR A 234 2.88 -11.00 2.10
C TYR A 234 2.17 -10.04 3.07
N TYR A 235 0.90 -10.28 3.39
CA TYR A 235 0.15 -9.43 4.32
C TYR A 235 0.79 -9.44 5.72
N ARG A 236 1.23 -10.61 6.19
CA ARG A 236 2.00 -10.75 7.43
C ARG A 236 3.28 -9.90 7.41
N GLN A 237 4.04 -9.92 6.31
CA GLN A 237 5.24 -9.08 6.15
C GLN A 237 4.92 -7.58 6.15
N VAL A 238 3.81 -7.17 5.54
CA VAL A 238 3.34 -5.77 5.55
C VAL A 238 3.01 -5.33 6.97
N LEU A 239 2.23 -6.13 7.71
CA LEU A 239 1.88 -5.84 9.09
C LEU A 239 3.12 -5.79 9.99
N ALA A 240 4.05 -6.74 9.85
CA ALA A 240 5.31 -6.76 10.60
C ALA A 240 6.15 -5.48 10.39
N LYS A 241 6.15 -4.92 9.17
CA LYS A 241 6.82 -3.64 8.88
C LYS A 241 6.14 -2.46 9.58
N ILE A 242 4.81 -2.40 9.58
CA ILE A 242 4.07 -1.26 10.14
C ILE A 242 4.20 -1.21 11.66
N TYR A 243 4.18 -2.36 12.32
CA TYR A 243 4.08 -2.43 13.78
C TYR A 243 5.41 -2.53 14.53
N GLY A 244 6.51 -2.88 13.86
CA GLY A 244 7.82 -2.98 14.49
C GLY A 244 7.91 -4.18 15.45
N SER A 245 8.63 -5.22 15.00
CA SER A 245 8.82 -6.56 15.61
C SER A 245 7.77 -7.62 15.23
N GLU A 246 8.24 -8.84 14.97
CA GLU A 246 7.42 -10.03 14.72
C GLU A 246 6.57 -10.45 15.93
N THR A 247 6.95 -9.96 17.12
CA THR A 247 6.28 -10.22 18.39
C THR A 247 5.15 -9.25 18.70
N TRP A 248 4.98 -8.18 17.92
CA TRP A 248 3.97 -7.16 18.21
C TRP A 248 2.56 -7.75 18.10
N GLU A 249 1.88 -7.83 19.25
CA GLU A 249 0.51 -8.34 19.41
C GLU A 249 0.19 -9.52 18.48
N LYS A 250 1.10 -10.51 18.44
CA LYS A 250 1.05 -11.65 17.50
C LYS A 250 -0.34 -12.29 17.43
N ALA A 251 -1.02 -12.43 18.56
CA ALA A 251 -2.38 -12.95 18.63
C ALA A 251 -3.39 -12.14 17.79
N LYS A 252 -3.36 -10.80 17.84
CA LYS A 252 -4.26 -9.95 17.07
C LYS A 252 -3.92 -9.96 15.57
N VAL A 253 -2.63 -9.96 15.24
CA VAL A 253 -2.16 -10.09 13.84
C VAL A 253 -2.61 -11.44 13.26
N ASP A 254 -2.49 -12.52 14.03
CA ASP A 254 -2.93 -13.85 13.63
C ASP A 254 -4.47 -13.91 13.47
N GLU A 255 -5.25 -13.27 14.36
CA GLU A 255 -6.71 -13.14 14.20
C GLU A 255 -7.11 -12.37 12.93
N VAL A 256 -6.41 -11.29 12.61
CA VAL A 256 -6.63 -10.53 11.35
C VAL A 256 -6.31 -11.37 10.13
N LEU A 257 -5.23 -12.15 10.16
CA LEU A 257 -4.88 -13.06 9.07
C LEU A 257 -5.92 -14.19 8.92
N VAL A 258 -6.49 -14.69 10.01
CA VAL A 258 -7.61 -15.66 9.97
C VAL A 258 -8.87 -15.05 9.36
N SER A 259 -9.19 -13.80 9.68
CA SER A 259 -10.28 -13.06 9.05
C SER A 259 -10.05 -12.90 7.54
N TYR A 260 -8.86 -12.45 7.14
CA TYR A 260 -8.46 -12.32 5.73
C TYR A 260 -8.56 -13.66 4.98
N HIS A 261 -8.03 -14.74 5.56
CA HIS A 261 -8.13 -16.10 5.02
C HIS A 261 -9.58 -16.49 4.73
N ARG A 262 -10.49 -16.23 5.67
CA ARG A 262 -11.92 -16.55 5.54
C ARG A 262 -12.59 -15.71 4.45
N GLN A 263 -12.23 -14.44 4.30
CA GLN A 263 -12.77 -13.57 3.25
C GLN A 263 -12.32 -14.05 1.86
N GLU A 264 -11.04 -14.29 1.65
CA GLU A 264 -10.53 -14.79 0.37
C GLU A 264 -11.03 -16.21 0.06
N LEU A 265 -11.17 -17.11 1.03
CA LEU A 265 -11.79 -18.43 0.82
C LEU A 265 -13.22 -18.32 0.30
N ARG A 266 -14.01 -17.33 0.76
CA ARG A 266 -15.36 -17.07 0.23
C ARG A 266 -15.30 -16.65 -1.24
N VAL A 267 -14.35 -15.79 -1.61
CA VAL A 267 -14.11 -15.38 -3.01
C VAL A 267 -13.69 -16.57 -3.86
N ILE A 268 -12.75 -17.39 -3.39
CA ILE A 268 -12.29 -18.61 -4.08
C ILE A 268 -13.45 -19.60 -4.27
N SER A 269 -14.29 -19.78 -3.25
CA SER A 269 -15.49 -20.64 -3.33
C SER A 269 -16.47 -20.14 -4.41
N LYS A 270 -16.71 -18.83 -4.47
CA LYS A 270 -17.55 -18.22 -5.52
C LYS A 270 -16.96 -18.45 -6.91
N LEU A 271 -15.67 -18.16 -7.10
CA LEU A 271 -14.95 -18.40 -8.36
C LEU A 271 -14.97 -19.88 -8.76
N GLY A 272 -14.81 -20.79 -7.80
CA GLY A 272 -14.90 -22.23 -8.01
C GLY A 272 -16.28 -22.68 -8.49
N LYS A 273 -17.37 -22.11 -7.94
CA LYS A 273 -18.74 -22.36 -8.40
C LYS A 273 -18.95 -21.86 -9.83
N GLU A 274 -18.51 -20.64 -10.14
CA GLU A 274 -18.61 -20.05 -11.49
C GLU A 274 -17.82 -20.86 -12.52
N TYR A 275 -16.60 -21.30 -12.16
CA TYR A 275 -15.78 -22.15 -13.01
C TYR A 275 -16.46 -23.50 -13.25
N THR A 276 -16.97 -24.14 -12.20
CA THR A 276 -17.71 -25.41 -12.30
C THR A 276 -18.93 -25.29 -13.22
N ALA A 277 -19.69 -24.21 -13.12
CA ALA A 277 -20.84 -23.95 -13.99
C ALA A 277 -20.43 -23.82 -15.47
N LYS A 278 -19.33 -23.10 -15.76
CA LYS A 278 -18.79 -23.01 -17.13
C LYS A 278 -18.38 -24.39 -17.67
N LEU A 279 -17.65 -25.19 -16.89
CA LEU A 279 -17.24 -26.53 -17.30
C LEU A 279 -18.45 -27.47 -17.50
N ALA A 280 -19.50 -27.33 -16.69
CA ALA A 280 -20.72 -28.13 -16.84
C ALA A 280 -21.42 -27.84 -18.19
N THR A 281 -21.50 -26.56 -18.60
CA THR A 281 -22.04 -26.17 -19.90
C THR A 281 -21.21 -26.74 -21.05
N SER A 282 -19.88 -26.60 -21.00
CA SER A 282 -18.98 -27.15 -22.02
C SER A 282 -19.02 -28.68 -22.07
N MET A 283 -19.13 -29.35 -20.91
CA MET A 283 -19.28 -30.80 -20.80
C MET A 283 -20.54 -31.28 -21.51
N LYS A 284 -21.69 -30.61 -21.31
CA LYS A 284 -22.94 -30.94 -22.02
C LYS A 284 -22.76 -30.84 -23.54
N GLN A 285 -22.15 -29.75 -24.03
CA GLN A 285 -21.90 -29.57 -25.47
C GLN A 285 -20.99 -30.66 -26.05
N LEU A 286 -19.90 -31.00 -25.36
CA LEU A 286 -18.97 -32.06 -25.78
C LEU A 286 -19.61 -33.44 -25.78
N ILE A 287 -20.48 -33.73 -24.81
CA ILE A 287 -21.26 -34.97 -24.79
C ILE A 287 -22.17 -35.02 -26.02
N THR A 288 -22.91 -33.95 -26.32
CA THR A 288 -23.78 -33.90 -27.50
C THR A 288 -22.99 -34.08 -28.80
N TYR A 289 -21.85 -33.40 -28.95
CA TYR A 289 -21.00 -33.56 -30.14
C TYR A 289 -20.43 -34.97 -30.29
N TYR A 290 -19.95 -35.57 -29.20
CA TYR A 290 -19.45 -36.96 -29.23
C TYR A 290 -20.57 -37.94 -29.56
N THR A 291 -21.73 -37.77 -28.94
CA THR A 291 -22.94 -38.56 -29.19
C THR A 291 -23.32 -38.52 -30.68
N CYS A 292 -23.34 -37.34 -31.32
CA CYS A 292 -23.72 -37.24 -32.73
C CYS A 292 -22.62 -37.66 -33.73
N ALA A 293 -21.34 -37.53 -33.35
CA ALA A 293 -20.23 -37.96 -34.18
C ALA A 293 -20.05 -39.50 -34.20
N TYR A 294 -20.40 -40.18 -33.11
CA TYR A 294 -20.26 -41.64 -32.98
C TYR A 294 -21.39 -42.38 -33.71
N LYS A 295 -21.26 -42.52 -35.03
CA LYS A 295 -22.29 -43.13 -35.89
C LYS A 295 -22.19 -44.66 -35.96
N CYS A 296 -23.33 -45.32 -35.89
CA CYS A 296 -23.53 -46.71 -36.23
C CYS A 296 -24.05 -46.81 -37.67
N THR A 297 -23.26 -47.45 -38.55
CA THR A 297 -23.70 -47.77 -39.91
C THR A 297 -24.20 -49.20 -39.94
N LEU A 298 -25.48 -49.39 -40.23
CA LEU A 298 -26.15 -50.70 -40.22
C LEU A 298 -25.81 -51.52 -41.49
N SER A 299 -24.54 -51.62 -41.90
CA SER A 299 -24.09 -52.44 -43.04
C SER A 299 -23.25 -53.63 -42.58
N ASN A 300 -23.01 -54.60 -43.46
CA ASN A 300 -22.50 -55.96 -43.18
C ASN A 300 -21.19 -56.11 -42.39
N SER A 301 -20.52 -55.08 -41.85
CA SER A 301 -19.42 -55.29 -40.88
C SER A 301 -18.69 -54.08 -40.30
N CYS A 302 -18.93 -52.82 -40.71
CA CYS A 302 -17.98 -51.76 -40.37
C CYS A 302 -18.51 -50.73 -39.37
N LEU A 303 -18.24 -50.93 -38.08
CA LEU A 303 -18.21 -49.88 -37.06
C LEU A 303 -17.15 -48.83 -37.46
N ARG A 304 -17.53 -47.81 -38.23
CA ARG A 304 -16.61 -46.72 -38.60
C ARG A 304 -16.92 -45.48 -37.77
N PHE A 305 -16.05 -45.22 -36.78
CA PHE A 305 -15.94 -43.90 -36.18
C PHE A 305 -15.46 -42.92 -37.27
N TYR A 306 -16.37 -42.12 -37.82
CA TYR A 306 -15.97 -41.00 -38.66
C TYR A 306 -15.43 -39.90 -37.76
N GLN A 307 -14.10 -39.86 -37.64
CA GLN A 307 -13.34 -38.82 -36.94
C GLN A 307 -13.42 -37.44 -37.63
N ARG A 308 -14.43 -37.20 -38.48
CA ARG A 308 -14.65 -35.90 -39.11
C ARG A 308 -15.48 -35.05 -38.14
N ASN A 309 -14.81 -34.07 -37.55
CA ASN A 309 -15.34 -32.92 -36.79
C ASN A 309 -15.35 -32.95 -35.26
N TYR A 310 -15.05 -34.06 -34.58
CA TYR A 310 -14.92 -33.99 -33.11
C TYR A 310 -13.80 -33.02 -32.68
N TYR A 311 -12.63 -33.12 -33.31
CA TYR A 311 -11.51 -32.22 -33.02
C TYR A 311 -11.76 -30.78 -33.49
N SER A 312 -12.41 -30.56 -34.65
CA SER A 312 -12.67 -29.20 -35.16
C SER A 312 -13.76 -28.45 -34.37
N CYS A 313 -14.79 -29.15 -33.91
CA CYS A 313 -15.81 -28.58 -33.01
C CYS A 313 -15.24 -28.37 -31.59
N SER A 314 -14.37 -29.27 -31.10
CA SER A 314 -13.69 -29.06 -29.81
C SER A 314 -12.70 -27.89 -29.83
N TYR A 315 -12.12 -27.58 -30.99
CA TYR A 315 -11.26 -26.40 -31.20
C TYR A 315 -12.05 -25.10 -31.09
N LYS A 316 -13.30 -25.07 -31.62
CA LYS A 316 -14.20 -23.92 -31.49
C LYS A 316 -14.65 -23.64 -30.05
N LEU A 317 -14.60 -24.64 -29.17
CA LEU A 317 -14.87 -24.47 -27.73
C LEU A 317 -13.71 -23.79 -26.97
N GLY A 318 -12.61 -23.46 -27.66
CA GLY A 318 -11.45 -22.80 -27.08
C GLY A 318 -10.71 -23.66 -26.04
N CYS A 319 -9.59 -23.16 -25.52
CA CYS A 319 -8.89 -23.79 -24.39
C CYS A 319 -9.67 -23.59 -23.07
N TRP A 320 -10.95 -23.97 -23.00
CA TRP A 320 -11.84 -23.73 -21.86
C TRP A 320 -11.36 -24.34 -20.54
N TRP A 321 -10.48 -25.35 -20.61
CA TRP A 321 -9.81 -25.96 -19.46
C TRP A 321 -8.53 -25.23 -19.03
N ARG A 322 -7.95 -24.37 -19.88
CA ARG A 322 -6.75 -23.60 -19.54
C ARG A 322 -7.19 -22.34 -18.80
N TYR A 323 -7.16 -22.43 -17.48
CA TYR A 323 -7.20 -21.24 -16.65
C TYR A 323 -5.79 -20.66 -16.53
N THR A 324 -5.59 -19.45 -17.05
CA THR A 324 -4.36 -18.68 -16.89
C THR A 324 -4.71 -17.38 -16.20
N SER A 325 -4.79 -17.39 -14.87
CA SER A 325 -4.74 -16.13 -14.13
C SER A 325 -3.29 -15.77 -13.85
N SER A 326 -2.86 -14.66 -14.42
CA SER A 326 -1.65 -13.97 -14.01
C SER A 326 -2.00 -13.15 -12.77
N TYR A 327 -1.46 -13.55 -11.62
CA TYR A 327 -1.51 -12.72 -10.43
C TYR A 327 -0.30 -11.81 -10.39
N ARG A 328 -0.54 -10.51 -10.32
CA ARG A 328 0.48 -9.52 -10.01
C ARG A 328 0.25 -9.07 -8.57
N CYS A 329 1.07 -9.57 -7.65
CA CYS A 329 1.09 -9.03 -6.30
C CYS A 329 1.70 -7.62 -6.37
N VAL A 330 0.86 -6.59 -6.37
CA VAL A 330 1.31 -5.19 -6.33
C VAL A 330 1.86 -4.94 -4.92
N ARG A 331 3.18 -4.73 -4.84
CA ARG A 331 3.88 -4.47 -3.59
C ARG A 331 3.75 -3.00 -3.19
N ALA A 332 2.56 -2.60 -2.73
CA ALA A 332 2.41 -1.35 -1.98
C ALA A 332 2.60 -1.67 -0.49
N CYS A 333 3.50 -0.95 0.18
CA CYS A 333 3.71 -1.06 1.62
C CYS A 333 3.65 0.33 2.23
N LEU A 334 2.92 0.48 3.32
CA LEU A 334 3.02 1.64 4.19
C LEU A 334 4.31 1.51 5.03
N ASN A 335 5.09 2.57 5.12
CA ASN A 335 6.25 2.61 6.03
C ASN A 335 5.79 2.84 7.47
N PRO A 336 6.58 2.44 8.48
CA PRO A 336 6.32 2.83 9.86
C PRO A 336 6.15 4.35 9.99
N PHE A 337 5.27 4.80 10.88
CA PHE A 337 5.13 6.23 11.15
C PHE A 337 6.42 6.77 11.78
N THR A 338 7.00 7.77 11.13
CA THR A 338 8.19 8.46 11.64
C THR A 338 7.99 9.96 11.52
N TYR A 339 8.20 10.69 12.62
CA TYR A 339 8.15 12.14 12.64
C TYR A 339 9.49 12.71 13.12
N ASN A 340 10.12 13.53 12.29
CA ASN A 340 11.46 14.07 12.53
C ASN A 340 11.39 15.42 13.25
N TRP A 341 11.18 15.40 14.56
CA TRP A 341 11.46 16.57 15.40
C TRP A 341 12.93 16.59 15.79
N ARG A 342 13.61 17.75 15.63
CA ARG A 342 15.03 17.91 15.96
C ARG A 342 15.22 19.03 16.98
N LYS A 343 15.97 18.72 18.03
CA LYS A 343 16.40 19.67 19.06
C LYS A 343 17.49 20.57 18.50
N VAL A 344 17.42 21.86 18.80
CA VAL A 344 18.51 22.81 18.50
C VAL A 344 19.52 22.74 19.62
N THR A 345 20.80 22.54 19.30
CA THR A 345 21.84 22.51 20.34
C THR A 345 22.56 23.85 20.40
N TYR A 346 22.41 24.57 21.50
CA TYR A 346 23.14 25.83 21.74
C TYR A 346 24.54 25.51 22.29
N LYS A 347 25.58 26.02 21.62
CA LYS A 347 26.99 25.89 22.04
C LYS A 347 27.53 27.23 22.53
N GLY A 348 28.48 27.20 23.47
CA GLY A 348 29.15 28.41 23.97
C GLY A 348 28.32 29.27 24.93
N LEU A 349 27.31 28.70 25.58
CA LEU A 349 26.50 29.42 26.57
C LEU A 349 27.35 29.78 27.80
N CYS A 350 27.32 31.05 28.17
CA CYS A 350 28.05 31.59 29.31
C CYS A 350 27.36 31.21 30.63
N LYS A 351 28.12 30.66 31.58
CA LYS A 351 27.68 30.32 32.95
C LYS A 351 28.44 31.18 33.95
N CYS A 352 28.02 32.42 34.11
CA CYS A 352 28.55 33.31 35.14
C CYS A 352 27.73 33.19 36.43
N ASP A 353 28.36 33.57 37.54
CA ASP A 353 27.68 33.83 38.80
C ASP A 353 27.02 35.22 38.73
N LEU A 354 25.68 35.25 38.63
CA LEU A 354 24.90 36.48 38.43
C LEU A 354 25.12 37.52 39.53
N THR A 355 25.51 37.09 40.74
CA THR A 355 25.80 37.99 41.87
C THR A 355 27.12 38.75 41.68
N LYS A 356 28.03 38.22 40.84
CA LYS A 356 29.36 38.80 40.60
C LYS A 356 29.46 39.56 39.27
N VAL A 357 28.41 39.56 38.46
CA VAL A 357 28.40 40.25 37.15
C VAL A 357 28.49 41.77 37.34
N ASN A 358 27.82 42.30 38.36
CA ASN A 358 27.81 43.70 38.72
C ASN A 358 28.34 43.86 40.15
N LYS A 359 29.05 44.95 40.43
CA LYS A 359 29.49 45.24 41.79
C LYS A 359 28.30 45.65 42.66
N PRO A 360 28.26 45.28 43.95
CA PRO A 360 27.29 45.83 44.90
C PRO A 360 27.33 47.36 44.87
N VAL A 361 26.16 47.99 45.00
CA VAL A 361 26.05 49.45 44.96
C VAL A 361 26.77 50.05 46.17
N GLU A 362 26.69 49.36 47.29
CA GLU A 362 27.33 49.66 48.56
C GLU A 362 28.85 49.77 48.41
N ASP A 363 29.47 48.87 47.63
CA ASP A 363 30.91 48.88 47.39
C ASP A 363 31.34 50.09 46.55
N ILE A 364 30.53 50.49 45.56
CA ILE A 364 30.80 51.68 44.73
C ILE A 364 30.69 52.96 45.59
N VAL A 365 29.63 53.07 46.39
CA VAL A 365 29.40 54.21 47.28
C VAL A 365 30.51 54.31 48.33
N LYS A 366 30.93 53.17 48.90
CA LYS A 366 32.00 53.10 49.88
C LYS A 366 33.33 53.57 49.29
N ASP A 367 33.75 53.02 48.14
CA ASP A 367 34.99 53.41 47.47
C ASP A 367 35.03 54.92 47.16
N MET A 368 33.93 55.49 46.66
CA MET A 368 33.85 56.93 46.39
C MET A 368 33.90 57.77 47.68
N THR A 369 33.20 57.32 48.72
CA THR A 369 33.16 58.01 50.03
C THR A 369 34.54 58.03 50.69
N ASP A 370 35.23 56.90 50.69
CA ASP A 370 36.58 56.76 51.25
C ASP A 370 37.55 57.70 50.53
N LYS A 371 37.47 57.78 49.20
CA LYS A 371 38.28 58.71 48.37
C LYS A 371 37.99 60.18 48.65
N VAL A 372 36.72 60.58 48.78
CA VAL A 372 36.35 61.97 49.12
C VAL A 372 36.84 62.33 50.53
N ASN A 373 36.70 61.42 51.49
CA ASN A 373 37.20 61.63 52.85
C ASN A 373 38.73 61.75 52.90
N ALA A 374 39.45 60.96 52.10
CA ALA A 374 40.90 61.08 51.98
C ALA A 374 41.33 62.47 51.43
N ILE A 375 40.64 62.98 50.40
CA ILE A 375 40.88 64.33 49.87
C ILE A 375 40.61 65.40 50.95
N ILE A 376 39.52 65.26 51.72
CA ILE A 376 39.20 66.19 52.81
C ILE A 376 40.31 66.20 53.86
N ALA A 377 40.76 65.02 54.31
CA ALA A 377 41.82 64.88 55.30
C ALA A 377 43.15 65.49 54.81
N GLU A 378 43.54 65.20 53.57
CA GLU A 378 44.74 65.79 52.95
C GLU A 378 44.67 67.33 52.94
N ARG A 379 43.53 67.90 52.53
CA ARG A 379 43.35 69.36 52.47
C ARG A 379 43.35 70.01 53.86
N GLN A 380 42.77 69.35 54.85
CA GLN A 380 42.82 69.80 56.25
C GLN A 380 44.26 69.83 56.77
N GLN A 381 45.04 68.80 56.49
CA GLN A 381 46.45 68.73 56.91
C GLN A 381 47.25 69.88 56.29
N ILE A 382 47.16 70.07 54.96
CA ILE A 382 47.85 71.16 54.26
C ILE A 382 47.48 72.52 54.86
N PHE A 383 46.21 72.75 55.19
CA PHE A 383 45.77 74.00 55.79
C PHE A 383 46.27 74.18 57.23
N ASN A 384 46.29 73.11 58.03
CA ASN A 384 46.84 73.14 59.39
C ASN A 384 48.34 73.49 59.40
N ASP A 385 49.10 72.92 58.46
CA ASP A 385 50.53 73.22 58.30
C ASP A 385 50.74 74.70 57.91
N LEU A 386 49.92 75.23 57.01
CA LEU A 386 49.91 76.66 56.65
C LEU A 386 49.54 77.56 57.83
N LYS A 387 48.52 77.19 58.60
CA LYS A 387 48.09 77.91 59.81
C LYS A 387 49.21 77.98 60.83
N LEU A 388 49.90 76.86 61.09
CA LEU A 388 51.04 76.82 62.01
C LEU A 388 52.17 77.72 61.51
N LYS A 389 52.50 77.63 60.22
CA LYS A 389 53.51 78.47 59.58
C LYS A 389 53.20 79.97 59.70
N TRP A 390 51.96 80.39 59.43
CA TRP A 390 51.54 81.79 59.61
C TRP A 390 51.54 82.22 61.08
N SER A 391 51.16 81.34 62.00
CA SER A 391 51.19 81.65 63.43
C SER A 391 52.63 81.92 63.91
N ASN A 392 53.59 81.09 63.48
CA ASN A 392 55.01 81.32 63.77
C ASN A 392 55.52 82.61 63.11
N TYR A 393 55.14 82.87 61.85
CA TYR A 393 55.49 84.13 61.20
C TYR A 393 54.92 85.34 61.92
N HIS A 394 53.70 85.27 62.46
CA HIS A 394 53.12 86.36 63.23
C HIS A 394 53.91 86.62 64.51
N VAL A 395 54.35 85.57 65.21
CA VAL A 395 55.22 85.71 66.41
C VAL A 395 56.54 86.39 66.06
N ASP A 396 57.22 85.94 65.02
CA ASP A 396 58.49 86.54 64.59
C ASP A 396 58.31 87.97 64.09
N TYR A 397 57.20 88.23 63.39
CA TYR A 397 56.85 89.56 62.92
C TYR A 397 56.59 90.52 64.08
N ILE A 398 55.87 90.09 65.12
CA ILE A 398 55.64 90.87 66.33
C ILE A 398 56.97 91.17 67.03
N LYS A 399 57.87 90.19 67.17
CA LYS A 399 59.22 90.43 67.73
C LYS A 399 60.00 91.48 66.95
N ALA A 400 60.05 91.35 65.62
CA ALA A 400 60.73 92.30 64.76
C ALA A 400 60.09 93.70 64.82
N TYR A 401 58.75 93.76 64.84
CA TYR A 401 57.98 94.99 64.97
C TYR A 401 58.28 95.71 66.29
N THR A 402 58.25 94.98 67.41
CA THR A 402 58.59 95.48 68.75
C THR A 402 60.00 96.06 68.75
N LYS A 403 60.99 95.30 68.26
CA LYS A 403 62.39 95.73 68.22
C LYS A 403 62.59 97.00 67.39
N ILE A 404 61.97 97.09 66.22
CA ILE A 404 62.05 98.29 65.35
C ILE A 404 61.49 99.52 66.06
N ILE A 405 60.41 99.38 66.83
CA ILE A 405 59.82 100.50 67.57
C ILE A 405 60.68 100.85 68.79
N GLU A 406 61.22 99.85 69.51
CA GLU A 406 62.15 100.04 70.63
C GLU A 406 63.40 100.82 70.19
N GLU A 407 64.08 100.37 69.13
CA GLU A 407 65.27 101.05 68.57
C GLU A 407 64.96 102.50 68.18
N ARG A 408 63.74 102.78 67.68
CA ARG A 408 63.29 104.15 67.37
C ARG A 408 63.01 104.98 68.62
N HIS A 409 62.37 104.41 69.63
CA HIS A 409 62.12 105.09 70.89
C HIS A 409 63.45 105.43 71.59
N GLU A 410 64.41 104.50 71.61
CA GLU A 410 65.76 104.73 72.14
C GLU A 410 66.49 105.84 71.39
N PHE A 411 66.44 105.83 70.06
CA PHE A 411 67.02 106.89 69.24
C PHE A 411 66.43 108.26 69.61
N TYR A 412 65.12 108.36 69.78
CA TYR A 412 64.48 109.62 70.13
C TYR A 412 64.82 110.09 71.53
N ILE A 413 64.86 109.18 72.50
CA ILE A 413 65.30 109.50 73.86
C ILE A 413 66.73 110.05 73.82
N LYS A 414 67.65 109.41 73.08
CA LYS A 414 69.02 109.91 72.86
C LYS A 414 69.05 111.28 72.19
N TYR A 415 68.22 111.50 71.17
CA TYR A 415 68.12 112.78 70.47
C TYR A 415 67.66 113.91 71.41
N VAL A 416 66.59 113.68 72.18
CA VAL A 416 66.07 114.65 73.16
C VAL A 416 67.11 114.92 74.26
N THR A 417 67.77 113.86 74.75
CA THR A 417 68.86 113.98 75.76
C THR A 417 70.02 114.83 75.24
N LYS A 418 70.45 114.60 74.00
CA LYS A 418 71.52 115.39 73.36
C LYS A 418 71.11 116.86 73.16
N LYS A 419 69.85 117.11 72.82
CA LYS A 419 69.31 118.47 72.68
C LYS A 419 69.40 119.23 74.02
N TYR A 420 69.09 118.59 75.14
CA TYR A 420 69.26 119.19 76.46
C TYR A 420 70.73 119.52 76.77
N SER A 421 71.67 118.60 76.48
CA SER A 421 73.11 118.85 76.71
C SER A 421 73.70 119.97 75.83
N MET A 422 73.18 120.16 74.61
CA MET A 422 73.64 121.22 73.71
C MET A 422 73.12 122.60 74.13
N HIS A 423 71.90 122.69 74.67
CA HIS A 423 71.31 123.98 75.05
C HIS A 423 71.91 124.58 76.32
N THR A 424 72.40 123.75 77.24
CA THR A 424 73.00 124.21 78.51
C THR A 424 74.51 124.40 78.45
N GLY A 425 75.18 123.96 77.38
CA GLY A 425 76.64 124.05 77.25
C GLY A 425 77.42 123.18 78.25
N SER A 426 76.73 122.29 78.98
CA SER A 426 77.29 121.36 79.97
C SER A 426 76.88 119.92 79.66
N TYR A 427 77.78 118.97 79.93
CA TYR A 427 77.50 117.54 79.79
C TYR A 427 76.65 116.98 80.94
N GLU A 428 76.38 117.75 82.00
CA GLU A 428 75.51 117.35 83.12
C GLU A 428 74.07 117.84 82.95
N LEU A 429 73.12 116.92 82.99
CA LEU A 429 71.67 117.20 82.93
C LEU A 429 71.14 117.65 84.28
N THR A 430 70.23 118.63 84.30
CA THR A 430 69.52 119.04 85.53
C THR A 430 68.49 117.98 85.96
N ASP A 431 68.10 117.98 87.23
CA ASP A 431 67.16 116.97 87.75
C ASP A 431 65.75 117.08 87.12
N GLU A 432 65.33 118.28 86.74
CA GLU A 432 64.10 118.50 85.96
C GLU A 432 64.18 117.86 84.55
N GLN A 433 65.34 117.97 83.88
CA GLN A 433 65.57 117.34 82.57
C GLN A 433 65.62 115.81 82.68
N LYS A 434 66.21 115.27 83.75
CA LYS A 434 66.20 113.82 84.02
C LYS A 434 64.78 113.31 84.28
N ALA A 435 63.96 114.07 85.02
CA ALA A 435 62.56 113.72 85.28
C ALA A 435 61.72 113.74 83.99
N GLU A 436 61.92 114.72 83.10
CA GLU A 436 61.19 114.80 81.82
C GLU A 436 61.61 113.69 80.84
N ILE A 437 62.91 113.32 80.80
CA ILE A 437 63.38 112.15 80.05
C ILE A 437 62.78 110.86 80.61
N ALA A 438 62.67 110.72 81.95
CA ALA A 438 62.05 109.56 82.58
C ALA A 438 60.54 109.47 82.26
N LYS A 439 59.83 110.59 82.28
CA LYS A 439 58.42 110.69 81.89
C LYS A 439 58.21 110.33 80.42
N LEU A 440 59.01 110.90 79.52
CA LEU A 440 58.99 110.56 78.09
C LEU A 440 59.28 109.07 77.85
N THR A 441 60.23 108.50 78.60
CA THR A 441 60.55 107.06 78.53
C THR A 441 59.37 106.20 78.96
N ALA A 442 58.64 106.58 80.02
CA ALA A 442 57.45 105.86 80.46
C ALA A 442 56.30 105.96 79.44
N GLU A 443 56.05 107.15 78.89
CA GLU A 443 55.02 107.36 77.85
C GLU A 443 55.31 106.56 76.56
N LEU A 444 56.58 106.52 76.12
CA LEU A 444 56.98 105.75 74.95
C LEU A 444 56.90 104.24 75.18
N LYS A 445 57.21 103.76 76.39
CA LYS A 445 57.01 102.34 76.78
C LYS A 445 55.53 101.96 76.75
N GLU A 446 54.65 102.81 77.25
CA GLU A 446 53.22 102.54 77.24
C GLU A 446 52.63 102.57 75.82
N LYS A 447 53.05 103.52 74.98
CA LYS A 447 52.65 103.57 73.56
C LYS A 447 53.14 102.35 72.76
N LEU A 448 54.34 101.86 73.05
CA LEU A 448 54.84 100.60 72.47
C LEU A 448 53.95 99.43 72.88
N ARG A 449 53.63 99.31 74.17
CA ARG A 449 52.78 98.23 74.71
C ARG A 449 51.42 98.19 74.01
N VAL A 450 50.76 99.34 73.87
CA VAL A 450 49.44 99.46 73.21
C VAL A 450 49.54 99.12 71.72
N ALA A 451 50.52 99.68 70.99
CA ALA A 451 50.65 99.45 69.55
C ALA A 451 50.97 97.98 69.21
N VAL A 452 51.84 97.33 70.00
CA VAL A 452 52.14 95.90 69.84
C VAL A 452 50.91 95.05 70.10
N ALA A 453 50.12 95.37 71.14
CA ALA A 453 48.89 94.64 71.46
C ALA A 453 47.83 94.77 70.34
N GLU A 454 47.59 95.99 69.83
CA GLU A 454 46.65 96.22 68.72
C GLU A 454 47.06 95.50 67.45
N TYR A 455 48.35 95.53 67.09
CA TYR A 455 48.85 94.87 65.90
C TYR A 455 48.80 93.35 66.01
N THR A 456 49.09 92.81 67.21
CA THR A 456 48.94 91.39 67.54
C THR A 456 47.48 90.94 67.34
N ALA A 457 46.51 91.73 67.81
CA ALA A 457 45.09 91.44 67.62
C ALA A 457 44.67 91.46 66.14
N LYS A 458 45.17 92.41 65.34
CA LYS A 458 44.91 92.48 63.88
C LYS A 458 45.43 91.26 63.14
N LEU A 459 46.66 90.82 63.45
CA LEU A 459 47.24 89.63 62.86
C LEU A 459 46.47 88.35 63.24
N ALA A 460 46.01 88.23 64.48
CA ALA A 460 45.17 87.11 64.92
C ALA A 460 43.82 87.06 64.18
N ALA A 461 43.18 88.22 63.97
CA ALA A 461 41.92 88.32 63.22
C ALA A 461 42.04 87.81 61.77
N LEU A 462 43.14 88.14 61.07
CA LEU A 462 43.38 87.69 59.70
C LEU A 462 43.51 86.15 59.57
N ILE A 463 44.19 85.50 60.53
CA ILE A 463 44.23 84.03 60.58
C ILE A 463 42.84 83.46 60.80
N GLN A 464 42.05 84.07 61.70
CA GLN A 464 40.71 83.62 62.01
C GLN A 464 39.76 83.71 60.81
N GLU A 465 39.80 84.81 60.05
CA GLU A 465 39.04 84.95 58.80
C GLU A 465 39.40 83.88 57.77
N CYS A 466 40.69 83.57 57.63
CA CYS A 466 41.16 82.50 56.74
C CYS A 466 40.65 81.12 57.19
N ILE A 467 40.65 80.83 58.49
CA ILE A 467 40.10 79.58 59.05
C ILE A 467 38.61 79.45 58.73
N VAL A 468 37.83 80.51 58.97
CA VAL A 468 36.39 80.51 58.68
C VAL A 468 36.12 80.29 57.18
N SER A 469 36.86 80.98 56.32
CA SER A 469 36.73 80.85 54.86
C SER A 469 37.10 79.44 54.36
N PHE A 470 38.20 78.86 54.85
CA PHE A 470 38.61 77.50 54.50
C PHE A 470 37.58 76.46 54.96
N ASN A 471 37.14 76.53 56.21
CA ASN A 471 36.16 75.61 56.77
C ASN A 471 34.83 75.65 55.99
N LYS A 472 34.37 76.84 55.61
CA LYS A 472 33.18 77.00 54.76
C LYS A 472 33.35 76.31 53.40
N ARG A 473 34.46 76.57 52.70
CA ARG A 473 34.74 75.95 51.39
C ARG A 473 34.89 74.42 51.47
N LEU A 474 35.49 73.92 52.55
CA LEU A 474 35.60 72.48 52.80
C LEU A 474 34.23 71.84 53.05
N ALA A 475 33.35 72.50 53.80
CA ALA A 475 31.98 72.06 54.03
C ALA A 475 31.15 72.06 52.73
N ASP A 476 31.27 73.11 51.91
CA ASP A 476 30.61 73.22 50.60
C ASP A 476 31.07 72.11 49.65
N TYR A 477 32.39 71.85 49.57
CA TYR A 477 32.92 70.73 48.80
C TYR A 477 32.40 69.39 49.29
N LYS A 478 32.43 69.15 50.61
CA LYS A 478 31.92 67.92 51.21
C LYS A 478 30.47 67.69 50.78
N LYS A 479 29.60 68.70 50.96
CA LYS A 479 28.19 68.63 50.57
C LYS A 479 28.02 68.24 49.09
N LEU A 480 28.64 68.99 48.18
CA LEU A 480 28.53 68.75 46.73
C LEU A 480 29.08 67.40 46.30
N ALA A 481 30.19 66.95 46.90
CA ALA A 481 30.79 65.65 46.60
C ALA A 481 29.88 64.49 47.03
N PHE A 482 29.26 64.58 48.21
CA PHE A 482 28.31 63.56 48.68
C PHE A 482 26.99 63.59 47.89
N GLU A 483 26.48 64.76 47.48
CA GLU A 483 25.33 64.85 46.57
C GLU A 483 25.62 64.19 45.21
N TYR A 484 26.84 64.34 44.68
CA TYR A 484 27.26 63.66 43.46
C TYR A 484 27.34 62.13 43.63
N ILE A 485 27.87 61.63 44.76
CA ILE A 485 27.90 60.20 45.08
C ILE A 485 26.47 59.62 45.10
N GLU A 486 25.51 60.32 45.72
CA GLU A 486 24.11 59.88 45.74
C GLU A 486 23.45 59.92 44.35
N SER A 487 23.81 60.89 43.50
CA SER A 487 23.40 60.88 42.09
C SER A 487 23.91 59.65 41.34
N ILE A 488 25.18 59.26 41.56
CA ILE A 488 25.77 58.05 40.95
C ILE A 488 25.08 56.79 41.46
N LYS A 489 24.83 56.67 42.77
CA LYS A 489 24.08 55.57 43.38
C LYS A 489 22.70 55.41 42.76
N THR A 490 21.96 56.52 42.61
CA THR A 490 20.63 56.54 42.01
C THR A 490 20.67 56.06 40.55
N LYS A 491 21.63 56.56 39.76
CA LYS A 491 21.83 56.13 38.36
C LYS A 491 22.20 54.65 38.26
N TYR A 492 23.02 54.13 39.18
CA TYR A 492 23.44 52.72 39.18
C TYR A 492 22.26 51.80 39.53
N ASN A 493 21.48 52.15 40.55
CA ASN A 493 20.26 51.44 40.92
C ASN A 493 19.25 51.43 39.77
N ALA A 494 19.05 52.56 39.09
CA ALA A 494 18.18 52.61 37.91
C ALA A 494 18.65 51.64 36.81
N CYS A 495 19.96 51.57 36.53
CA CYS A 495 20.51 50.58 35.58
C CYS A 495 20.22 49.14 36.03
N LEU A 496 20.44 48.80 37.30
CA LEU A 496 20.17 47.46 37.83
C LEU A 496 18.70 47.08 37.69
N THR A 497 17.77 48.02 37.96
CA THR A 497 16.33 47.83 37.76
C THR A 497 15.99 47.60 36.28
N THR A 498 16.51 48.42 35.37
CA THR A 498 16.33 48.24 33.92
C THR A 498 16.87 46.89 33.45
N ARG A 499 18.03 46.46 33.97
CA ARG A 499 18.59 45.14 33.70
C ARG A 499 17.67 44.01 34.15
N ALA A 500 17.14 44.07 35.38
CA ALA A 500 16.20 43.07 35.87
C ALA A 500 14.95 42.99 34.98
N SER A 501 14.40 44.14 34.58
CA SER A 501 13.27 44.22 33.65
C SER A 501 13.60 43.58 32.29
N ASN A 502 14.75 43.92 31.69
CA ASN A 502 15.14 43.39 30.38
C ASN A 502 15.37 41.87 30.40
N ILE A 503 15.92 41.33 31.50
CA ILE A 503 16.07 39.88 31.68
C ILE A 503 14.70 39.20 31.78
N ALA A 504 13.77 39.76 32.56
CA ALA A 504 12.41 39.25 32.67
C ALA A 504 11.65 39.31 31.32
N ASP A 505 11.81 40.40 30.56
CA ASP A 505 11.21 40.54 29.24
C ASP A 505 11.81 39.55 28.23
N TYR A 506 13.11 39.28 28.31
CA TYR A 506 13.75 38.25 27.50
C TYR A 506 13.20 36.85 27.84
N GLN A 507 13.03 36.52 29.12
CA GLN A 507 12.41 35.26 29.55
C GLN A 507 10.98 35.14 29.00
N LYS A 508 10.14 36.16 29.15
CA LYS A 508 8.77 36.17 28.60
C LYS A 508 8.75 35.96 27.08
N LYS A 509 9.71 36.55 26.35
CA LYS A 509 9.83 36.35 24.89
C LYS A 509 10.17 34.90 24.54
N LEU A 510 11.05 34.25 25.30
CA LEU A 510 11.39 32.83 25.12
C LEU A 510 10.18 31.93 25.42
N GLU A 511 9.47 32.16 26.53
CA GLU A 511 8.26 31.41 26.90
C GLU A 511 7.17 31.54 25.82
N LYS A 512 6.91 32.76 25.34
CA LYS A 512 5.98 33.00 24.24
C LYS A 512 6.40 32.27 22.95
N SER A 513 7.70 32.24 22.65
CA SER A 513 8.22 31.52 21.48
C SER A 513 8.07 30.00 21.64
N ARG A 514 8.36 29.45 22.82
CA ARG A 514 8.11 28.04 23.16
C ARG A 514 6.65 27.69 22.93
N ASP A 515 5.70 28.47 23.46
CA ASP A 515 4.27 28.16 23.35
C ASP A 515 3.79 28.19 21.89
N ALA A 516 4.24 29.18 21.11
CA ALA A 516 3.95 29.24 19.68
C ALA A 516 4.53 28.05 18.91
N GLN A 517 5.78 27.66 19.19
CA GLN A 517 6.42 26.49 18.58
C GLN A 517 5.74 25.18 18.99
N ARG A 518 5.31 25.06 20.26
CA ARG A 518 4.59 23.91 20.79
C ARG A 518 3.26 23.72 20.06
N ALA A 519 2.49 24.80 19.92
CA ALA A 519 1.22 24.76 19.20
C ALA A 519 1.40 24.40 17.72
N ALA A 520 2.45 24.92 17.06
CA ALA A 520 2.78 24.56 15.69
C ALA A 520 3.21 23.09 15.54
N LEU A 521 4.01 22.58 16.49
CA LEU A 521 4.43 21.18 16.53
C LEU A 521 3.25 20.24 16.74
N ASP A 522 2.38 20.53 17.71
CA ASP A 522 1.16 19.75 17.98
C ASP A 522 0.24 19.71 16.76
N LYS A 523 0.01 20.86 16.12
CA LYS A 523 -0.76 20.92 14.87
C LYS A 523 -0.13 20.06 13.78
N SER A 524 1.17 20.21 13.52
CA SER A 524 1.87 19.45 12.47
C SER A 524 1.91 17.94 12.75
N LEU A 525 2.08 17.54 14.01
CA LEU A 525 2.00 16.14 14.44
C LEU A 525 0.60 15.58 14.20
N ASN A 526 -0.45 16.33 14.54
CA ASN A 526 -1.82 15.92 14.31
C ASN A 526 -2.14 15.79 12.81
N ASP A 527 -1.72 16.74 11.99
CA ASP A 527 -1.92 16.67 10.53
C ASP A 527 -1.19 15.46 9.92
N ALA A 528 0.08 15.23 10.31
CA ALA A 528 0.85 14.07 9.84
C ALA A 528 0.26 12.73 10.32
N LYS A 529 -0.21 12.66 11.57
CA LYS A 529 -0.94 11.53 12.12
C LYS A 529 -2.19 11.21 11.32
N LEU A 530 -3.02 12.21 11.03
CA LEU A 530 -4.26 12.03 10.29
C LEU A 530 -4.00 11.53 8.86
N ALA A 531 -3.03 12.13 8.17
CA ALA A 531 -2.62 11.68 6.85
C ALA A 531 -2.10 10.23 6.85
N HIS A 532 -1.32 9.85 7.87
CA HIS A 532 -0.83 8.49 8.02
C HIS A 532 -1.95 7.49 8.33
N MET A 533 -2.91 7.86 9.18
CA MET A 533 -4.08 7.02 9.47
C MET A 533 -4.97 6.83 8.24
N ASP A 534 -5.16 7.86 7.40
CA ASP A 534 -5.87 7.72 6.12
C ASP A 534 -5.13 6.77 5.15
N ALA A 535 -3.81 6.86 5.07
CA ALA A 535 -3.00 5.92 4.28
C ALA A 535 -3.07 4.49 4.82
N TYR A 536 -3.13 4.33 6.15
CA TYR A 536 -3.30 3.06 6.83
C TYR A 536 -4.70 2.46 6.58
N ASP A 537 -5.75 3.27 6.60
CA ASP A 537 -7.11 2.84 6.27
C ASP A 537 -7.24 2.38 4.82
N LYS A 538 -6.59 3.10 3.89
CA LYS A 538 -6.50 2.69 2.47
C LYS A 538 -5.77 1.37 2.29
N LEU A 539 -4.71 1.13 3.06
CA LEU A 539 -4.00 -0.15 3.06
C LEU A 539 -4.93 -1.27 3.56
N LEU A 540 -5.62 -1.06 4.69
CA LEU A 540 -6.57 -2.05 5.21
C LEU A 540 -7.68 -2.36 4.21
N ALA A 541 -8.23 -1.35 3.53
CA ALA A 541 -9.25 -1.52 2.49
C ALA A 541 -8.76 -2.33 1.28
N GLN A 542 -7.45 -2.32 0.99
CA GLN A 542 -6.87 -3.14 -0.07
C GLN A 542 -6.92 -4.65 0.25
N PHE A 543 -6.77 -5.02 1.52
CA PHE A 543 -6.84 -6.41 1.98
C PHE A 543 -8.25 -6.83 2.40
N HIS A 544 -9.04 -5.87 2.90
CA HIS A 544 -10.39 -6.05 3.40
C HIS A 544 -11.36 -5.09 2.67
N PRO A 545 -11.79 -5.43 1.43
CA PRO A 545 -12.64 -4.56 0.62
C PRO A 545 -14.10 -4.50 1.09
N GLU A 546 -14.54 -5.45 1.92
CA GLU A 546 -15.85 -5.45 2.57
C GLU A 546 -15.79 -4.70 3.92
N ALA A 547 -16.87 -4.73 4.70
CA ALA A 547 -16.85 -4.17 6.06
C ALA A 547 -15.72 -4.79 6.90
N LEU A 548 -15.01 -3.96 7.67
CA LEU A 548 -13.90 -4.42 8.51
C LEU A 548 -14.44 -5.34 9.62
N ASP A 549 -13.89 -6.54 9.69
CA ASP A 549 -14.19 -7.48 10.79
C ASP A 549 -13.71 -6.91 12.13
N GLU A 550 -14.34 -7.34 13.23
CA GLU A 550 -14.04 -6.87 14.60
C GLU A 550 -12.55 -6.95 14.95
N ALA A 551 -11.86 -8.02 14.55
CA ALA A 551 -10.42 -8.18 14.77
C ALA A 551 -9.60 -7.08 14.07
N VAL A 552 -9.97 -6.71 12.84
CA VAL A 552 -9.29 -5.66 12.07
C VAL A 552 -9.55 -4.29 12.71
N MET A 553 -10.78 -4.05 13.17
CA MET A 553 -11.13 -2.83 13.90
C MET A 553 -10.37 -2.71 15.23
N ALA A 554 -10.24 -3.81 15.99
CA ALA A 554 -9.48 -3.85 17.23
C ALA A 554 -7.99 -3.56 17.00
N MET A 555 -7.40 -4.15 15.95
CA MET A 555 -6.01 -3.90 15.55
C MET A 555 -5.80 -2.44 15.13
N ARG A 556 -6.71 -1.88 14.32
CA ARG A 556 -6.70 -0.46 13.93
C ARG A 556 -6.79 0.45 15.14
N SER A 557 -7.65 0.14 16.11
CA SER A 557 -7.81 0.92 17.34
C SER A 557 -6.51 0.94 18.14
N CYS A 558 -5.88 -0.23 18.37
CA CYS A 558 -4.59 -0.30 19.06
C CYS A 558 -3.47 0.44 18.34
N TYR A 559 -3.44 0.39 17.00
CA TYR A 559 -2.48 1.18 16.23
C TYR A 559 -2.67 2.68 16.43
N SER A 560 -3.93 3.14 16.37
CA SER A 560 -4.29 4.54 16.60
C SER A 560 -3.84 5.01 17.99
N THR A 561 -4.09 4.21 19.04
CA THR A 561 -3.64 4.52 20.41
C THR A 561 -2.12 4.66 20.49
N LYS A 562 -1.36 3.71 19.91
CA LYS A 562 0.10 3.79 19.90
C LYS A 562 0.64 5.02 19.19
N LEU A 563 -0.01 5.41 18.10
CA LEU A 563 0.40 6.57 17.33
C LEU A 563 0.09 7.87 18.09
N VAL A 564 -1.00 7.90 18.84
CA VAL A 564 -1.28 8.97 19.82
C VAL A 564 -0.21 9.02 20.90
N ASP A 565 0.15 7.87 21.50
CA ASP A 565 1.18 7.79 22.54
C ASP A 565 2.55 8.27 22.02
N TYR A 566 2.91 7.86 20.80
CA TYR A 566 4.15 8.29 20.14
C TYR A 566 4.18 9.81 19.91
N CYS A 567 3.10 10.40 19.40
CA CYS A 567 3.00 11.85 19.24
C CYS A 567 3.08 12.58 20.59
N SER A 568 2.42 12.06 21.63
CA SER A 568 2.50 12.59 23.00
C SER A 568 3.92 12.54 23.56
N ALA A 569 4.68 11.48 23.29
CA ALA A 569 6.07 11.36 23.71
C ALA A 569 6.98 12.42 23.07
N ILE A 570 6.76 12.75 21.78
CA ILE A 570 7.48 13.85 21.10
C ILE A 570 7.16 15.19 21.77
N LEU A 571 5.90 15.46 22.09
CA LEU A 571 5.50 16.69 22.78
C LEU A 571 6.11 16.78 24.19
N ALA A 572 6.14 15.67 24.92
CA ALA A 572 6.78 15.61 26.23
C ALA A 572 8.31 15.85 26.16
N ASP A 573 8.97 15.32 25.13
CA ASP A 573 10.40 15.57 24.89
C ASP A 573 10.66 17.03 24.49
N PHE A 574 9.74 17.66 23.74
CA PHE A 574 9.76 19.10 23.45
C PHE A 574 9.63 19.94 24.72
N ASP A 575 8.67 19.62 25.57
CA ASP A 575 8.41 20.32 26.83
C ASP A 575 9.64 20.20 27.76
N THR A 576 10.24 19.01 27.84
CA THR A 576 11.47 18.76 28.61
C THR A 576 12.67 19.53 28.07
N TYR A 577 12.84 19.57 26.74
CA TYR A 577 13.91 20.33 26.09
C TYR A 577 13.81 21.83 26.40
N TRP A 578 12.62 22.43 26.31
CA TRP A 578 12.47 23.86 26.60
C TRP A 578 12.54 24.19 28.09
N ALA A 579 12.07 23.29 28.97
CA ALA A 579 12.23 23.44 30.42
C ALA A 579 13.70 23.54 30.84
N THR A 580 14.61 22.87 30.12
CA THR A 580 16.05 22.95 30.37
C THR A 580 16.75 24.09 29.60
N THR A 581 16.29 24.40 28.39
CA THR A 581 16.93 25.39 27.51
C THR A 581 16.63 26.84 27.89
N ILE A 582 15.39 27.18 28.29
CA ILE A 582 15.02 28.56 28.67
C ILE A 582 15.92 29.07 29.80
N PRO A 583 16.10 28.36 30.93
CA PRO A 583 16.97 28.83 32.01
C PRO A 583 18.42 29.08 31.56
N GLN A 584 18.96 28.23 30.69
CA GLN A 584 20.33 28.37 30.19
C GLN A 584 20.50 29.61 29.29
N LEU A 585 19.52 29.89 28.42
CA LEU A 585 19.53 31.08 27.57
C LEU A 585 19.35 32.36 28.39
N VAL A 586 18.46 32.34 29.38
CA VAL A 586 18.25 33.46 30.30
C VAL A 586 19.53 33.75 31.10
N GLN A 587 20.20 32.72 31.63
CA GLN A 587 21.48 32.88 32.32
C GLN A 587 22.54 33.50 31.39
N HIS A 588 22.68 32.97 30.18
CA HIS A 588 23.64 33.51 29.20
C HIS A 588 23.36 34.98 28.88
N TYR A 589 22.10 35.35 28.60
CA TYR A 589 21.71 36.74 28.34
C TYR A 589 22.05 37.65 29.55
N ALA A 590 21.72 37.20 30.75
CA ALA A 590 22.00 37.93 31.98
C ALA A 590 23.50 38.12 32.25
N CYS A 591 24.36 37.18 31.82
CA CYS A 591 25.82 37.30 31.94
C CYS A 591 26.43 38.38 31.04
N HIS A 592 25.88 38.58 29.85
CA HIS A 592 26.37 39.59 28.90
C HIS A 592 25.84 40.99 29.18
N TYR A 593 24.71 41.11 29.86
CA TYR A 593 24.10 42.40 30.17
C TYR A 593 24.67 43.00 31.47
N LYS A 594 25.69 43.87 31.36
CA LYS A 594 26.41 44.49 32.50
C LYS A 594 26.02 45.95 32.70
N CYS A 595 25.86 46.37 33.95
CA CYS A 595 25.70 47.77 34.31
C CYS A 595 27.07 48.41 34.57
N GLY A 596 27.49 49.29 33.65
CA GLY A 596 28.70 50.09 33.79
C GLY A 596 28.34 51.57 33.96
N ILE A 597 28.80 52.19 35.05
CA ILE A 597 28.79 53.65 35.19
C ILE A 597 30.22 54.14 35.23
N ARG A 598 30.53 55.09 34.34
CA ARG A 598 31.76 55.87 34.42
C ARG A 598 31.50 57.03 35.37
N TYR A 599 32.31 57.13 36.42
CA TYR A 599 32.28 58.24 37.36
C TYR A 599 33.70 58.77 37.57
N CYS A 600 33.80 60.07 37.90
CA CYS A 600 35.04 60.71 38.33
C CYS A 600 34.86 61.25 39.74
N ILE A 601 35.93 61.27 40.52
CA ILE A 601 35.89 61.84 41.88
C ILE A 601 35.86 63.37 41.73
N PRO A 602 34.92 64.09 42.37
CA PRO A 602 34.89 65.54 42.33
C PRO A 602 36.20 66.14 42.84
N SER A 603 36.84 66.99 42.04
CA SER A 603 38.07 67.69 42.42
C SER A 603 37.77 68.81 43.41
N TYR A 604 38.62 69.00 44.43
CA TYR A 604 38.54 70.15 45.32
C TYR A 604 38.96 71.43 44.56
N PRO A 605 38.08 72.44 44.41
CA PRO A 605 38.29 73.56 43.47
C PRO A 605 39.26 74.66 43.96
N CYS A 606 39.88 74.53 45.13
CA CYS A 606 40.84 75.52 45.61
C CYS A 606 42.27 75.09 45.31
N GLY A 607 42.91 75.78 44.37
CA GLY A 607 44.36 75.93 44.40
C GLY A 607 44.75 76.56 45.73
N THR A 608 45.89 76.14 46.26
CA THR A 608 46.54 76.72 47.44
C THR A 608 46.99 78.16 47.14
N TYR A 609 46.03 79.07 46.94
CA TYR A 609 46.25 80.48 46.61
C TYR A 609 46.36 81.37 47.83
N PHE A 610 46.56 80.80 49.02
CA PHE A 610 46.89 81.60 50.18
C PHE A 610 48.35 82.06 50.08
N ARG A 611 48.55 83.15 49.33
CA ARG A 611 49.85 83.80 49.19
C ARG A 611 50.01 84.79 50.33
N TRP A 612 50.89 84.47 51.27
CA TRP A 612 51.27 85.39 52.34
C TRP A 612 52.41 86.27 51.83
N SER A 613 52.24 87.60 51.82
CA SER A 613 53.27 88.55 51.39
C SER A 613 53.88 89.24 52.60
N TYR A 614 55.19 89.07 52.78
CA TYR A 614 55.98 89.70 53.85
C TYR A 614 56.29 91.17 53.50
N LYS A 615 55.84 92.12 54.34
CA LYS A 615 56.30 93.51 54.31
C LYS A 615 56.50 93.99 55.74
N LEU A 616 57.74 94.29 56.13
CA LEU A 616 58.03 95.02 57.36
C LEU A 616 57.45 96.43 57.27
N PRO A 617 57.08 97.07 58.39
CA PRO A 617 56.64 98.45 58.35
C PRO A 617 57.83 99.33 57.95
N SER A 618 57.78 99.88 56.73
CA SER A 618 58.65 100.98 56.33
C SER A 618 58.28 102.24 57.11
N THR A 619 59.21 103.21 57.13
CA THR A 619 59.26 104.52 57.84
C THR A 619 57.97 105.34 58.06
N GLN A 620 56.81 104.98 57.51
CA GLN A 620 55.59 105.80 57.49
C GLN A 620 54.56 105.48 58.58
N CYS A 621 54.69 104.40 59.34
CA CYS A 621 53.60 103.92 60.22
C CYS A 621 53.48 104.61 61.60
N TYR A 622 54.21 105.71 61.86
CA TYR A 622 54.04 106.53 63.07
C TYR A 622 53.92 108.00 62.67
N GLN A 623 52.69 108.48 62.42
CA GLN A 623 52.43 109.84 61.93
C GLN A 623 52.94 110.95 62.88
N LEU A 624 53.05 110.66 64.18
CA LEU A 624 53.45 111.66 65.20
C LEU A 624 54.95 111.99 65.23
N TYR A 625 55.81 111.20 64.58
CA TYR A 625 57.26 111.45 64.56
C TYR A 625 57.74 112.27 63.35
N TYR A 626 56.93 112.34 62.29
CA TYR A 626 57.33 113.00 61.04
C TYR A 626 57.36 114.53 61.15
N SER A 627 56.61 115.11 62.10
CA SER A 627 56.59 116.56 62.32
C SER A 627 57.84 117.05 63.06
N CYS A 628 58.40 116.27 63.99
CA CYS A 628 59.60 116.64 64.75
C CYS A 628 60.90 116.43 63.95
N TYR A 629 60.94 115.49 63.01
CA TYR A 629 62.14 115.17 62.22
C TYR A 629 62.41 116.16 61.07
N ARG A 630 61.38 116.80 60.50
CA ARG A 630 61.53 117.75 59.39
C ARG A 630 61.97 119.16 59.81
N GLN A 631 61.82 119.54 61.08
CA GLN A 631 62.19 120.88 61.55
C GLN A 631 63.69 121.06 61.87
N TYR A 632 64.48 119.98 61.98
CA TYR A 632 65.85 120.06 62.52
C TYR A 632 66.92 119.34 61.67
N GLY A 633 66.61 119.03 60.40
CA GLY A 633 67.45 118.26 59.48
C GLY A 633 68.12 119.08 58.37
N CYS A 634 68.56 120.30 58.65
CA CYS A 634 69.48 121.05 57.79
C CYS A 634 70.71 121.45 58.63
N TYR A 635 71.89 121.44 57.99
CA TYR A 635 73.24 121.74 58.49
C TYR A 635 74.14 120.52 58.80
N TYR A 636 75.18 120.43 57.96
CA TYR A 636 76.30 119.48 57.80
C TYR A 636 76.12 118.38 56.72
N THR A 637 76.94 118.53 55.67
CA THR A 637 76.64 118.35 54.24
C THR A 637 77.53 117.33 53.55
N LYS A 638 76.94 116.54 52.65
CA LYS A 638 77.26 116.62 51.21
C LYS A 638 75.96 116.61 50.43
#